data_AF-A0A5C4PS96-F1
#
_entry.id   AF-A0A5C4PS96-F1
#
_cell.length_a   1.000
_cell.length_b   1.000
_cell.length_c   1.000
_cell.angle_alpha   90.00
_cell.angle_beta   90.00
_cell.angle_gamma   90.00
#
_symmetry.space_group_name_H-M   'P 1'
#
loop_
_entity.id
_entity.type
_entity.pdbx_description
1 polymer ?
#
loop_
_entity_poly.entity_id
_entity_poly.type
_entity_poly.pdbx_seq_one_letter_code
_entity_poly.pdbx_strand_id
1 'polypeptide(L)'
;MNKIYKVVWSVAKQALVVVSELASRHGKVASESKKISPASQSINFSLSKIFLALSVAFAGASAYAADTEVGGASSRYYSVNSTKQASGSNYNNDGAKGTDSLAAGVNARADSAQSTAVGVNARVINANTALDTSNSVAIGTNALVQGQALTYANVSAKNATAIGFNSKAYSDDSVAVGSGANVSKDAGGVAIGKNATVQNTRYGASFSYIPTTNKVAGIAIGDGARATENAIYIGGNKDTSYSNSQQNFRASTVVGSNSYGGGTATTVIGTGSGIKNGFATYSAGFFSPSYFSQGFGATISGAYNTISANSMQPGSTTAPRYFDGMASYSGGLANLSSNSNGSVQLGAGNTVTNSYLELERRFASAALESNPATVLRNTMAAGELASVSTIGGSNTADYALFSNLTGVGNALIGSAPEAGYAYTNRADNVTDGYSTFSAFNSLTGYRNTGTNVDNTVITGSYNTVANANENIVMGNFNELKGADADNLAKRNVVLSFHDGDSGAANFNGTGAERFNRAPKEAYLGTNLNNNFISGSNVRVGDGVDNSVVIGTAAELGADADDSIAIGSGAQALAKSAISIGQGNLVSGEGSSAVGDPSIVAGSNSFSAGNNNAIGATTDNSFIFGGRNNLGGEAVTRDANGVIATADGIQSEVDASNSAIVGYDNSVQQKNVFVLGNRVKTTVENSVFLGDSTAYLADDNSRTKGIDKNYQSYQFSDTLALNFAGGDQVVGVVSVGNGTQTRRIQNVAPGLISANSTDAINGSQLYQIAGQLTHYYSVNDNGVQQGNYNNDGASGVNALAAGVNAHALGSSTIAIGNGAGRNTTGNNNVIIGLNAGNGSSDTAQSTTAESVLIGNRVNYGLSVNRAVALGSGAMAYNMFDVALGAGSQTENLNGAMPMAVTEATVNGMTYDGFQNGMRNTVSGTVSLGTTDRNGLSTTVRRLTNLAAGRISATSTDAINGSQLFSVLNAPVWNIFTSGNGDHGGYNNMVPFEIKFGDTLELVGGTGINIAQVGGKITFSLNKNDIKDDPDFKGPKGDTGA
;
A
#
# COMPACT_ATOMS: atom_id res chain seq x y z
N MET A 1 35.94 55.68 23.63
CA MET A 1 36.00 54.37 24.30
C MET A 1 35.54 54.55 25.73
N ASN A 2 34.38 54.00 26.12
CA ASN A 2 33.87 54.09 27.50
C ASN A 2 33.88 52.70 28.14
N LYS A 3 34.39 52.63 29.39
CA LYS A 3 34.57 51.40 30.18
C LYS A 3 33.25 50.88 30.76
N ILE A 4 33.12 49.55 30.79
CA ILE A 4 31.98 48.78 31.31
C ILE A 4 32.26 48.41 32.77
N TYR A 5 31.32 48.67 33.69
CA TYR A 5 31.50 48.45 35.14
C TYR A 5 30.82 47.20 35.71
N LYS A 6 29.62 46.81 35.26
CA LYS A 6 28.98 45.53 35.67
C LYS A 6 27.91 45.06 34.69
N VAL A 7 27.81 43.73 34.54
CA VAL A 7 26.81 43.04 33.73
C VAL A 7 25.89 42.26 34.66
N VAL A 8 24.58 42.37 34.44
CA VAL A 8 23.55 41.65 35.23
C VAL A 8 22.51 41.01 34.31
N TRP A 9 22.01 39.85 34.73
CA TRP A 9 21.02 39.06 33.98
C TRP A 9 19.62 39.66 34.10
N SER A 10 18.98 39.99 32.98
CA SER A 10 17.60 40.49 32.95
C SER A 10 16.62 39.36 32.63
N VAL A 11 15.83 38.96 33.62
CA VAL A 11 14.81 37.89 33.48
C VAL A 11 13.71 38.27 32.49
N ALA A 12 13.37 39.56 32.38
CA ALA A 12 12.37 40.07 31.43
C ALA A 12 12.85 40.10 29.97
N LYS A 13 14.18 40.07 29.74
CA LYS A 13 14.76 40.10 28.38
C LYS A 13 15.57 38.86 28.02
N GLN A 14 15.70 37.88 28.93
CA GLN A 14 16.50 36.66 28.76
C GLN A 14 17.93 36.94 28.25
N ALA A 15 18.55 38.04 28.69
CA ALA A 15 19.88 38.47 28.22
C ALA A 15 20.70 39.18 29.30
N LEU A 16 22.04 39.12 29.18
CA LEU A 16 23.00 39.87 29.99
C LEU A 16 23.01 41.35 29.55
N VAL A 17 22.67 42.26 30.46
CA VAL A 17 22.56 43.70 30.17
C VAL A 17 23.64 44.48 30.91
N VAL A 18 24.28 45.42 30.21
CA VAL A 18 25.28 46.33 30.79
C VAL A 18 24.57 47.52 31.44
N VAL A 19 24.87 47.82 32.70
CA VAL A 19 24.29 48.99 33.39
C VAL A 19 25.27 50.17 33.34
N SER A 20 24.82 51.29 32.79
CA SER A 20 25.52 52.59 32.81
C SER A 20 24.83 53.51 33.81
N GLU A 21 25.57 54.04 34.79
CA GLU A 21 25.03 54.99 35.78
C GLU A 21 24.78 56.35 35.11
N LEU A 22 23.54 56.86 35.19
CA LEU A 22 23.19 58.23 34.82
C LEU A 22 23.44 59.14 36.03
N ALA A 23 24.56 59.86 36.00
CA ALA A 23 24.82 60.95 36.93
C ALA A 23 23.85 62.12 36.68
N SER A 24 23.37 62.70 37.79
CA SER A 24 22.58 63.92 37.84
C SER A 24 23.38 65.16 37.40
N ARG A 25 22.77 66.04 36.60
CA ARG A 25 23.21 67.43 36.35
C ARG A 25 21.98 68.34 36.33
N HIS A 26 21.80 69.18 37.34
CA HIS A 26 22.42 70.49 37.62
C HIS A 26 21.64 71.68 37.00
N GLY A 27 20.90 72.36 37.88
CA GLY A 27 20.91 73.80 38.13
C GLY A 27 20.98 74.79 36.96
N LYS A 28 19.93 75.59 36.81
CA LYS A 28 20.01 76.89 36.11
C LYS A 28 20.62 77.94 37.03
N VAL A 29 21.47 78.75 36.42
CA VAL A 29 22.44 79.68 37.00
C VAL A 29 21.76 80.91 37.60
N ALA A 30 22.15 81.26 38.83
CA ALA A 30 21.90 82.55 39.46
C ALA A 30 22.81 83.62 38.83
N SER A 31 22.23 84.76 38.46
CA SER A 31 22.98 85.98 38.16
C SER A 31 23.17 86.74 39.48
N GLU A 32 24.34 86.60 40.10
CA GLU A 32 24.76 87.49 41.18
C GLU A 32 25.53 88.70 40.69
N SER A 33 25.37 89.75 41.48
CA SER A 33 25.78 91.12 41.28
C SER A 33 27.29 91.33 41.43
N LYS A 34 27.84 92.28 40.65
CA LYS A 34 29.06 92.99 41.05
C LYS A 34 28.92 94.48 40.74
N LYS A 35 28.80 95.26 41.82
CA LYS A 35 28.93 96.72 41.84
C LYS A 35 30.32 97.13 41.34
N ILE A 36 30.38 98.09 40.42
CA ILE A 36 31.41 99.13 40.39
C ILE A 36 30.72 100.47 40.12
N SER A 37 30.99 101.41 41.02
CA SER A 37 30.63 102.82 41.06
C SER A 37 31.20 103.65 39.90
N PRO A 38 30.53 104.75 39.48
CA PRO A 38 31.20 105.96 39.08
C PRO A 38 31.27 106.95 40.26
N ALA A 39 32.48 107.42 40.51
CA ALA A 39 32.79 108.55 41.37
C ALA A 39 32.37 109.87 40.67
N SER A 40 31.65 110.70 41.43
CA SER A 40 31.80 112.15 41.61
C SER A 40 32.47 113.00 40.51
N GLN A 41 31.76 114.05 40.07
CA GLN A 41 32.01 115.49 40.37
C GLN A 41 31.20 116.35 39.37
N SER A 42 30.09 116.99 39.79
CA SER A 42 29.96 118.34 40.41
C SER A 42 30.19 119.47 39.39
N ILE A 43 29.22 120.36 39.12
CA ILE A 43 29.01 121.70 39.72
C ILE A 43 27.95 122.38 38.81
N ASN A 44 26.98 123.23 39.18
CA ASN A 44 26.39 123.74 40.43
C ASN A 44 25.13 124.57 40.08
N PHE A 45 24.38 124.93 41.14
CA PHE A 45 23.35 125.99 41.33
C PHE A 45 21.92 125.67 40.85
N SER A 46 20.85 125.85 41.65
CA SER A 46 20.72 126.33 43.04
C SER A 46 19.25 126.31 43.46
N LEU A 47 19.00 125.84 44.69
CA LEU A 47 18.09 126.34 45.73
C LEU A 47 16.63 126.73 45.34
N SER A 48 15.59 126.45 46.14
CA SER A 48 15.55 126.45 47.60
C SER A 48 14.16 126.03 48.09
N LYS A 49 14.14 125.28 49.21
CA LYS A 49 13.30 125.50 50.43
C LYS A 49 11.78 125.29 50.30
N ILE A 50 11.00 124.80 51.28
CA ILE A 50 11.12 124.25 52.65
C ILE A 50 9.65 124.00 53.07
N PHE A 51 9.32 122.89 53.75
CA PHE A 51 8.27 122.71 54.79
C PHE A 51 6.79 123.04 54.46
N LEU A 52 5.73 122.62 55.17
CA LEU A 52 5.41 121.62 56.21
C LEU A 52 3.89 121.77 56.48
N ALA A 53 3.19 120.64 56.56
CA ALA A 53 2.02 120.30 57.38
C ALA A 53 0.68 121.09 57.42
N LEU A 54 -0.34 120.24 57.60
CA LEU A 54 -1.48 120.34 58.55
C LEU A 54 -2.80 121.05 58.14
N SER A 55 -3.76 120.20 57.77
CA SER A 55 -5.06 119.97 58.45
C SER A 55 -6.24 120.96 58.38
N VAL A 56 -7.41 120.32 58.48
CA VAL A 56 -8.76 120.69 58.97
C VAL A 56 -9.85 121.24 58.03
N ALA A 57 -10.90 120.41 57.91
CA ALA A 57 -12.31 120.53 57.53
C ALA A 57 -13.00 121.91 57.40
N PHE A 58 -13.87 122.08 56.39
CA PHE A 58 -15.36 122.06 56.50
C PHE A 58 -16.03 122.17 55.10
N ALA A 59 -17.31 121.80 55.04
CA ALA A 59 -18.08 121.43 53.85
C ALA A 59 -18.80 122.57 53.08
N GLY A 60 -19.00 122.32 51.78
CA GLY A 60 -20.12 122.80 50.93
C GLY A 60 -19.87 124.09 50.12
N ALA A 61 -20.17 124.19 48.82
CA ALA A 61 -20.56 123.23 47.78
C ALA A 61 -20.29 123.96 46.43
N SER A 62 -19.48 123.37 45.55
CA SER A 62 -18.65 124.11 44.58
C SER A 62 -19.28 124.24 43.19
N ALA A 63 -19.27 125.47 42.67
CA ALA A 63 -19.54 125.82 41.27
C ALA A 63 -18.23 126.00 40.48
N TYR A 64 -18.25 125.54 39.22
CA TYR A 64 -17.59 126.06 38.02
C TYR A 64 -16.23 126.79 38.12
N ALA A 65 -15.20 126.17 37.54
CA ALA A 65 -14.24 126.72 36.55
C ALA A 65 -13.25 125.57 36.24
N ALA A 66 -13.12 125.11 34.99
CA ALA A 66 -12.24 125.67 33.95
C ALA A 66 -10.77 125.79 34.42
N ASP A 67 -9.87 125.29 33.57
CA ASP A 67 -8.42 125.15 33.77
C ASP A 67 -8.05 123.94 34.64
N THR A 68 -7.16 123.03 34.27
CA THR A 68 -5.93 123.19 33.51
C THR A 68 -5.57 121.81 32.97
N GLU A 69 -5.10 121.73 31.74
CA GLU A 69 -4.36 120.57 31.26
C GLU A 69 -3.27 120.23 32.27
N VAL A 70 -3.37 119.07 32.94
CA VAL A 70 -2.19 118.45 33.54
C VAL A 70 -1.42 117.80 32.40
N GLY A 71 -0.82 118.67 31.58
CA GLY A 71 0.30 118.33 30.73
C GLY A 71 1.46 117.89 31.63
N GLY A 72 2.00 116.71 31.35
CA GLY A 72 3.37 116.39 31.73
C GLY A 72 3.64 116.17 33.21
N ALA A 73 2.74 115.54 33.96
CA ALA A 73 3.21 114.71 35.07
C ALA A 73 4.01 113.56 34.45
N SER A 74 5.34 113.72 34.41
CA SER A 74 6.28 112.79 33.81
C SER A 74 6.16 111.43 34.48
N SER A 75 5.24 110.60 33.98
CA SER A 75 5.29 109.16 34.13
C SER A 75 6.55 108.72 33.40
N ARG A 76 7.68 108.73 34.12
CA ARG A 76 8.95 108.27 33.58
C ARG A 76 8.71 106.83 33.13
N TYR A 77 8.97 106.54 31.87
CA TYR A 77 8.81 105.24 31.21
C TYR A 77 7.40 104.84 30.69
N TYR A 78 6.39 105.74 30.63
CA TYR A 78 5.07 105.43 30.02
C TYR A 78 4.59 106.53 29.04
N SER A 79 4.33 106.21 27.76
CA SER A 79 3.93 107.17 26.72
C SER A 79 3.09 106.53 25.60
N VAL A 80 2.05 107.21 25.10
CA VAL A 80 1.21 106.78 23.95
C VAL A 80 1.28 107.83 22.82
N ASN A 81 1.62 107.42 21.60
CA ASN A 81 1.71 108.31 20.43
C ASN A 81 0.50 108.10 19.49
N SER A 82 -0.42 109.07 19.40
CA SER A 82 -1.66 108.98 18.61
C SER A 82 -2.18 110.35 18.18
N THR A 83 -2.79 110.42 16.99
CA THR A 83 -3.47 111.61 16.46
C THR A 83 -4.99 111.59 16.67
N LYS A 84 -5.55 110.51 17.23
CA LYS A 84 -7.00 110.36 17.48
C LYS A 84 -7.37 110.95 18.84
N GLN A 85 -8.08 112.09 18.83
CA GLN A 85 -8.49 112.85 20.02
C GLN A 85 -10.03 112.91 20.23
N ALA A 86 -10.80 112.22 19.39
CA ALA A 86 -12.26 112.27 19.44
C ALA A 86 -12.85 111.61 20.71
N SER A 87 -14.07 112.00 21.10
CA SER A 87 -14.80 111.38 22.21
C SER A 87 -14.88 109.84 22.06
N GLY A 88 -14.60 109.11 23.13
CA GLY A 88 -14.54 107.64 23.15
C GLY A 88 -13.19 107.04 22.73
N SER A 89 -12.21 107.83 22.30
CA SER A 89 -10.88 107.36 21.88
C SER A 89 -9.89 107.02 23.00
N ASN A 90 -10.30 107.10 24.27
CA ASN A 90 -9.43 107.01 25.46
C ASN A 90 -8.31 108.09 25.51
N TYR A 91 -8.41 109.15 24.69
CA TYR A 91 -7.48 110.29 24.75
C TYR A 91 -7.59 111.03 26.09
N ASN A 92 -8.79 111.08 26.68
CA ASN A 92 -9.06 111.69 27.99
C ASN A 92 -8.87 110.72 29.17
N ASN A 93 -8.25 109.55 28.96
CA ASN A 93 -8.15 108.47 29.95
C ASN A 93 -9.52 107.97 30.48
N ASP A 94 -10.59 108.10 29.68
CA ASP A 94 -11.98 107.74 30.02
C ASP A 94 -12.36 106.30 29.61
N GLY A 95 -11.38 105.50 29.18
CA GLY A 95 -11.55 104.13 28.73
C GLY A 95 -11.68 103.10 29.87
N ALA A 96 -11.17 103.39 31.07
CA ALA A 96 -11.29 102.52 32.25
C ALA A 96 -12.57 102.89 33.03
N LYS A 97 -13.68 102.20 32.75
CA LYS A 97 -15.01 102.54 33.31
C LYS A 97 -15.45 101.62 34.44
N GLY A 98 -14.92 100.41 34.50
CA GLY A 98 -15.14 99.51 35.62
C GLY A 98 -14.31 99.90 36.85
N THR A 99 -14.78 99.57 38.04
CA THR A 99 -14.02 99.74 39.29
C THR A 99 -12.71 98.94 39.24
N ASP A 100 -11.59 99.52 39.65
CA ASP A 100 -10.26 98.88 39.63
C ASP A 100 -9.80 98.37 38.24
N SER A 101 -10.25 98.99 37.15
CA SER A 101 -9.90 98.60 35.78
C SER A 101 -8.72 99.38 35.19
N LEU A 102 -8.08 98.83 34.15
CA LEU A 102 -6.98 99.43 33.40
C LEU A 102 -7.33 99.51 31.91
N ALA A 103 -7.27 100.70 31.31
CA ALA A 103 -7.42 100.91 29.86
C ALA A 103 -6.26 101.73 29.30
N ALA A 104 -5.46 101.14 28.42
CA ALA A 104 -4.20 101.71 27.91
C ALA A 104 -4.08 101.58 26.39
N GLY A 105 -4.08 102.70 25.66
CA GLY A 105 -3.98 102.74 24.19
C GLY A 105 -5.16 103.39 23.49
N VAL A 106 -5.03 103.61 22.18
CA VAL A 106 -6.03 104.34 21.36
C VAL A 106 -7.32 103.55 21.24
N ASN A 107 -8.45 104.11 21.68
CA ASN A 107 -9.76 103.47 21.73
C ASN A 107 -9.79 102.19 22.61
N ALA A 108 -8.86 102.06 23.56
CA ALA A 108 -8.89 100.98 24.54
C ALA A 108 -10.03 101.20 25.54
N ARG A 109 -10.77 100.14 25.89
CA ARG A 109 -11.96 100.26 26.74
C ARG A 109 -12.14 99.06 27.67
N ALA A 110 -12.26 99.32 28.96
CA ALA A 110 -12.42 98.34 30.03
C ALA A 110 -13.67 98.70 30.86
N ASP A 111 -14.84 98.14 30.52
CA ASP A 111 -16.14 98.55 31.07
C ASP A 111 -16.51 97.85 32.39
N SER A 112 -15.85 96.74 32.74
CA SER A 112 -16.20 95.89 33.89
C SER A 112 -15.18 95.95 35.02
N ALA A 113 -15.57 95.56 36.24
CA ALA A 113 -14.70 95.61 37.41
C ALA A 113 -13.42 94.76 37.22
N GLN A 114 -12.28 95.24 37.70
CA GLN A 114 -10.98 94.56 37.66
C GLN A 114 -10.54 94.12 36.26
N SER A 115 -11.07 94.73 35.19
CA SER A 115 -10.74 94.38 33.81
C SER A 115 -9.55 95.16 33.27
N THR A 116 -8.83 94.58 32.31
CA THR A 116 -7.64 95.17 31.69
C THR A 116 -7.77 95.19 30.17
N ALA A 117 -7.65 96.34 29.53
CA ALA A 117 -7.64 96.52 28.08
C ALA A 117 -6.39 97.30 27.63
N VAL A 118 -5.48 96.68 26.88
CA VAL A 118 -4.20 97.29 26.47
C VAL A 118 -3.95 97.13 24.96
N GLY A 119 -3.88 98.22 24.20
CA GLY A 119 -3.64 98.21 22.75
C GLY A 119 -4.65 99.06 21.96
N VAL A 120 -4.45 99.16 20.63
CA VAL A 120 -5.36 99.92 19.76
C VAL A 120 -6.69 99.18 19.62
N ASN A 121 -7.81 99.79 20.02
CA ASN A 121 -9.14 99.19 19.96
C ASN A 121 -9.28 97.88 20.76
N ALA A 122 -8.45 97.70 21.81
CA ALA A 122 -8.60 96.60 22.75
C ALA A 122 -9.82 96.84 23.66
N ARG A 123 -10.71 95.87 23.82
CA ARG A 123 -12.01 96.08 24.48
C ARG A 123 -12.37 94.93 25.41
N VAL A 124 -12.69 95.24 26.66
CA VAL A 124 -13.42 94.39 27.61
C VAL A 124 -14.76 95.06 27.86
N ILE A 125 -15.84 94.50 27.31
CA ILE A 125 -17.17 95.16 27.29
C ILE A 125 -18.32 94.19 27.53
N ASN A 126 -19.44 94.72 28.03
CA ASN A 126 -20.70 94.00 28.10
C ASN A 126 -21.64 94.46 26.97
N ALA A 127 -22.29 93.52 26.26
CA ALA A 127 -23.31 93.86 25.27
C ALA A 127 -24.63 94.38 25.91
N ASN A 128 -24.87 94.07 27.18
CA ASN A 128 -26.00 94.52 27.99
C ASN A 128 -25.58 94.55 29.49
N THR A 129 -26.25 95.33 30.33
CA THR A 129 -25.97 95.48 31.77
C THR A 129 -26.15 94.19 32.58
N ALA A 130 -26.85 93.18 32.04
CA ALA A 130 -27.07 91.88 32.68
C ALA A 130 -25.93 90.86 32.49
N LEU A 131 -24.78 91.27 31.93
CA LEU A 131 -23.64 90.41 31.60
C LEU A 131 -22.42 90.78 32.45
N ASP A 132 -21.58 89.80 32.76
CA ASP A 132 -20.35 89.99 33.55
C ASP A 132 -19.12 89.75 32.67
N THR A 133 -18.20 90.71 32.62
CA THR A 133 -16.85 90.55 32.03
C THR A 133 -15.76 90.96 33.01
N SER A 134 -16.06 90.93 34.32
CA SER A 134 -15.10 91.28 35.36
C SER A 134 -13.89 90.34 35.37
N ASN A 135 -12.77 90.80 35.91
CA ASN A 135 -11.48 90.08 35.97
C ASN A 135 -10.87 89.69 34.62
N SER A 136 -11.33 90.30 33.52
CA SER A 136 -10.94 89.88 32.17
C SER A 136 -9.86 90.76 31.56
N VAL A 137 -9.12 90.20 30.61
CA VAL A 137 -7.91 90.80 30.01
C VAL A 137 -8.03 90.80 28.48
N ALA A 138 -7.92 91.97 27.85
CA ALA A 138 -7.81 92.14 26.40
C ALA A 138 -6.52 92.90 26.06
N ILE A 139 -5.54 92.25 25.43
CA ILE A 139 -4.23 92.85 25.12
C ILE A 139 -3.88 92.66 23.64
N GLY A 140 -3.73 93.74 22.88
CA GLY A 140 -3.40 93.72 21.45
C GLY A 140 -4.37 94.53 20.59
N THR A 141 -4.02 94.72 19.32
CA THR A 141 -4.86 95.53 18.42
C THR A 141 -6.15 94.77 18.08
N ASN A 142 -7.32 95.38 18.32
CA ASN A 142 -8.65 94.77 18.16
C ASN A 142 -8.89 93.52 19.05
N ALA A 143 -8.10 93.31 20.11
CA ALA A 143 -8.39 92.25 21.07
C ALA A 143 -9.73 92.53 21.77
N LEU A 144 -10.61 91.53 21.85
CA LEU A 144 -11.98 91.70 22.34
C LEU A 144 -12.33 90.61 23.35
N VAL A 145 -12.60 91.02 24.58
CA VAL A 145 -13.40 90.25 25.53
C VAL A 145 -14.79 90.85 25.56
N GLN A 146 -15.81 90.04 25.31
CA GLN A 146 -17.18 90.55 25.30
C GLN A 146 -18.21 89.52 25.78
N GLY A 147 -18.99 89.91 26.79
CA GLY A 147 -20.22 89.22 27.11
C GLY A 147 -21.28 89.50 26.03
N GLN A 148 -22.00 88.47 25.60
CA GLN A 148 -23.02 88.55 24.55
C GLN A 148 -24.40 88.14 25.07
N ALA A 149 -25.43 88.92 24.73
CA ALA A 149 -26.82 88.53 24.94
C ALA A 149 -27.30 87.67 23.76
N LEU A 150 -27.90 86.51 24.01
CA LEU A 150 -28.50 85.63 23.00
C LEU A 150 -30.01 85.51 23.24
N THR A 151 -30.74 85.10 22.21
CA THR A 151 -32.21 85.00 22.21
C THR A 151 -32.78 84.17 23.36
N TYR A 152 -32.04 83.18 23.87
CA TYR A 152 -32.47 82.26 24.93
C TYR A 152 -31.47 82.07 26.09
N ALA A 153 -30.33 82.79 26.09
CA ALA A 153 -29.36 82.78 27.19
C ALA A 153 -28.42 83.99 27.14
N ASN A 154 -27.91 84.37 28.30
CA ASN A 154 -26.86 85.37 28.43
C ASN A 154 -25.51 84.69 28.60
N VAL A 155 -24.52 85.09 27.80
CA VAL A 155 -23.15 84.59 27.90
C VAL A 155 -22.28 85.71 28.47
N SER A 156 -21.94 85.57 29.74
CA SER A 156 -20.87 86.33 30.38
C SER A 156 -19.50 85.88 29.84
N ALA A 157 -18.51 86.77 29.90
CA ALA A 157 -17.11 86.46 29.62
C ALA A 157 -16.23 86.90 30.78
N LYS A 158 -16.56 86.42 31.98
CA LYS A 158 -15.85 86.67 33.24
C LYS A 158 -14.53 85.88 33.30
N ASN A 159 -13.49 86.45 33.89
CA ASN A 159 -12.14 85.88 33.95
C ASN A 159 -11.55 85.52 32.56
N ALA A 160 -12.07 86.11 31.47
CA ALA A 160 -11.67 85.75 30.12
C ALA A 160 -10.40 86.51 29.70
N THR A 161 -9.57 85.89 28.86
CA THR A 161 -8.30 86.46 28.39
C THR A 161 -8.23 86.42 26.88
N ALA A 162 -8.05 87.56 26.22
CA ALA A 162 -7.79 87.70 24.80
C ALA A 162 -6.47 88.46 24.58
N ILE A 163 -5.45 87.83 24.01
CA ILE A 163 -4.12 88.43 23.80
C ILE A 163 -3.67 88.22 22.35
N GLY A 164 -3.55 89.29 21.55
CA GLY A 164 -3.11 89.25 20.15
C GLY A 164 -3.85 90.22 19.23
N PHE A 165 -3.46 90.24 17.95
CA PHE A 165 -4.19 91.00 16.93
C PHE A 165 -5.54 90.33 16.64
N ASN A 166 -6.66 91.02 16.83
CA ASN A 166 -8.02 90.52 16.55
C ASN A 166 -8.38 89.22 17.32
N SER A 167 -7.75 89.00 18.48
CA SER A 167 -8.08 87.87 19.36
C SER A 167 -9.41 88.09 20.08
N LYS A 168 -10.23 87.06 20.25
CA LYS A 168 -11.61 87.16 20.73
C LYS A 168 -11.92 86.11 21.78
N ALA A 169 -12.45 86.53 22.92
CA ALA A 169 -12.87 85.65 24.01
C ALA A 169 -14.28 86.08 24.47
N TYR A 170 -15.29 85.26 24.18
CA TYR A 170 -16.69 85.63 24.38
C TYR A 170 -17.39 84.86 25.51
N SER A 171 -16.66 84.06 26.29
CA SER A 171 -17.24 83.18 27.31
C SER A 171 -16.42 83.15 28.60
N ASP A 172 -17.05 82.76 29.71
CA ASP A 172 -16.40 82.69 31.03
C ASP A 172 -15.17 81.76 30.99
N ASP A 173 -14.13 82.15 31.73
CA ASP A 173 -12.86 81.43 31.89
C ASP A 173 -12.15 81.07 30.56
N SER A 174 -12.51 81.74 29.46
CA SER A 174 -11.93 81.47 28.14
C SER A 174 -10.58 82.15 27.93
N VAL A 175 -9.69 81.49 27.19
CA VAL A 175 -8.34 81.99 26.88
C VAL A 175 -8.13 81.97 25.36
N ALA A 176 -7.92 83.13 24.74
CA ALA A 176 -7.64 83.30 23.32
C ALA A 176 -6.31 84.04 23.13
N VAL A 177 -5.23 83.35 22.78
CA VAL A 177 -3.88 83.92 22.66
C VAL A 177 -3.32 83.69 21.25
N GLY A 178 -3.07 84.76 20.49
CA GLY A 178 -2.56 84.71 19.12
C GLY A 178 -3.35 85.59 18.15
N SER A 179 -2.76 85.87 16.98
CA SER A 179 -3.42 86.68 15.95
C SER A 179 -4.65 85.95 15.39
N GLY A 180 -5.85 86.50 15.58
CA GLY A 180 -7.12 85.90 15.13
C GLY A 180 -7.59 84.72 15.98
N ALA A 181 -6.97 84.45 17.14
CA ALA A 181 -7.42 83.41 18.06
C ALA A 181 -8.83 83.72 18.59
N ASN A 182 -9.73 82.74 18.65
CA ASN A 182 -11.14 82.97 18.93
C ASN A 182 -11.76 81.86 19.79
N VAL A 183 -12.27 82.21 20.97
CA VAL A 183 -13.19 81.37 21.75
C VAL A 183 -14.60 81.94 21.62
N SER A 184 -15.48 81.23 20.92
CA SER A 184 -16.82 81.71 20.61
C SER A 184 -17.76 81.71 21.83
N LYS A 185 -18.84 82.47 21.71
CA LYS A 185 -19.83 82.71 22.77
C LYS A 185 -20.59 81.46 23.22
N ASP A 186 -20.66 80.43 22.38
CA ASP A 186 -21.30 79.16 22.70
C ASP A 186 -20.33 78.18 23.42
N ALA A 187 -19.04 78.50 23.50
CA ALA A 187 -17.99 77.59 23.97
C ALA A 187 -17.30 78.08 25.26
N GLY A 188 -16.67 77.17 26.00
CA GLY A 188 -15.58 77.52 26.95
C GLY A 188 -14.23 77.03 26.42
N GLY A 189 -13.12 77.42 27.08
CA GLY A 189 -11.82 76.76 26.87
C GLY A 189 -10.69 77.63 26.33
N VAL A 190 -9.70 76.98 25.68
CA VAL A 190 -8.36 77.54 25.43
C VAL A 190 -8.01 77.49 23.93
N ALA A 191 -7.89 78.64 23.28
CA ALA A 191 -7.40 78.82 21.92
C ALA A 191 -6.02 79.51 21.94
N ILE A 192 -4.95 78.83 21.52
CA ILE A 192 -3.59 79.38 21.51
C ILE A 192 -2.96 79.16 20.13
N GLY A 193 -2.66 80.23 19.38
CA GLY A 193 -2.07 80.17 18.05
C GLY A 193 -2.73 81.13 17.07
N LYS A 194 -2.12 81.32 15.89
CA LYS A 194 -2.71 82.14 14.82
C LYS A 194 -3.99 81.45 14.32
N ASN A 195 -5.11 82.18 14.28
CA ASN A 195 -6.43 81.68 13.89
C ASN A 195 -6.92 80.44 14.67
N ALA A 196 -6.32 80.12 15.82
CA ALA A 196 -6.78 79.03 16.67
C ALA A 196 -8.21 79.31 17.15
N THR A 197 -9.13 78.37 16.97
CA THR A 197 -10.55 78.58 17.25
C THR A 197 -11.11 77.48 18.14
N VAL A 198 -11.72 77.86 19.26
CA VAL A 198 -12.57 76.97 20.06
C VAL A 198 -14.00 77.41 19.87
N GLN A 199 -14.86 76.47 19.45
CA GLN A 199 -16.25 76.77 19.19
C GLN A 199 -17.21 75.63 19.53
N ASN A 200 -18.39 75.95 20.03
CA ASN A 200 -19.40 74.97 20.40
C ASN A 200 -20.61 75.13 19.50
N THR A 201 -20.33 75.12 18.20
CA THR A 201 -21.32 75.50 17.21
C THR A 201 -22.26 74.33 16.94
N ARG A 202 -23.42 74.31 17.61
CA ARG A 202 -24.59 73.51 17.23
C ARG A 202 -25.32 74.20 16.06
N TYR A 203 -24.73 74.22 14.86
CA TYR A 203 -25.30 74.97 13.72
C TYR A 203 -26.36 74.14 12.96
N GLY A 204 -27.60 74.64 12.87
CA GLY A 204 -28.67 74.11 12.00
C GLY A 204 -30.01 74.82 12.19
N ALA A 205 -30.53 75.44 11.14
CA ALA A 205 -31.54 76.51 11.14
C ALA A 205 -33.02 76.13 11.43
N SER A 206 -33.32 75.06 12.20
CA SER A 206 -34.73 74.73 12.52
C SER A 206 -34.98 74.03 13.86
N PHE A 207 -33.99 73.97 14.75
CA PHE A 207 -34.23 73.64 16.15
C PHE A 207 -33.80 74.81 17.03
N SER A 208 -34.63 75.15 18.02
CA SER A 208 -34.30 76.18 19.02
C SER A 208 -32.89 75.96 19.52
N TYR A 209 -32.07 77.01 19.44
CA TYR A 209 -30.82 77.11 20.17
C TYR A 209 -31.13 76.71 21.63
N ILE A 210 -30.73 75.51 22.05
CA ILE A 210 -30.74 75.12 23.45
C ILE A 210 -29.36 75.50 23.97
N PRO A 211 -29.18 76.70 24.56
CA PRO A 211 -28.00 76.96 25.36
C PRO A 211 -28.03 75.96 26.50
N THR A 212 -27.10 75.00 26.47
CA THR A 212 -26.89 74.17 27.66
C THR A 212 -26.31 75.07 28.73
N THR A 213 -26.90 75.05 29.91
CA THR A 213 -26.35 75.69 31.12
C THR A 213 -24.95 75.15 31.45
N ASN A 214 -24.62 73.95 30.96
CA ASN A 214 -23.28 73.36 30.99
C ASN A 214 -22.47 73.87 29.79
N LYS A 215 -21.63 74.88 30.03
CA LYS A 215 -20.59 75.32 29.11
C LYS A 215 -19.50 74.24 29.06
N VAL A 216 -19.21 73.74 27.87
CA VAL A 216 -18.24 72.66 27.69
C VAL A 216 -16.99 73.22 27.03
N ALA A 217 -15.82 72.94 27.59
CA ALA A 217 -14.55 73.51 27.15
C ALA A 217 -13.87 72.67 26.08
N GLY A 218 -13.31 73.33 25.06
CA GLY A 218 -12.38 72.73 24.08
C GLY A 218 -10.98 73.34 24.20
N ILE A 219 -9.95 72.62 23.73
CA ILE A 219 -8.56 73.09 23.70
C ILE A 219 -8.06 73.07 22.26
N ALA A 220 -7.71 74.22 21.69
CA ALA A 220 -7.13 74.36 20.36
C ALA A 220 -5.76 75.06 20.45
N ILE A 221 -4.67 74.36 20.12
CA ILE A 221 -3.30 74.89 20.22
C ILE A 221 -2.57 74.67 18.89
N GLY A 222 -2.21 75.75 18.17
CA GLY A 222 -1.50 75.71 16.88
C GLY A 222 -2.09 76.67 15.81
N ASP A 223 -1.38 76.83 14.69
CA ASP A 223 -1.83 77.66 13.56
C ASP A 223 -3.03 77.01 12.85
N GLY A 224 -4.19 77.66 12.87
CA GLY A 224 -5.44 77.13 12.31
C GLY A 224 -6.06 75.97 13.12
N ALA A 225 -5.58 75.69 14.33
CA ALA A 225 -6.13 74.67 15.22
C ALA A 225 -7.61 74.94 15.53
N ARG A 226 -8.47 73.90 15.46
CA ARG A 226 -9.92 74.06 15.69
C ARG A 226 -10.46 72.96 16.60
N ALA A 227 -10.96 73.33 17.78
CA ALA A 227 -11.58 72.40 18.72
C ALA A 227 -13.06 72.70 18.94
N THR A 228 -13.84 71.65 19.15
CA THR A 228 -15.28 71.71 19.44
C THR A 228 -15.59 71.24 20.87
N GLU A 229 -16.84 70.89 21.17
CA GLU A 229 -17.32 70.46 22.48
C GLU A 229 -16.49 69.28 23.06
N ASN A 230 -15.85 69.46 24.22
CA ASN A 230 -14.95 68.49 24.87
C ASN A 230 -13.73 68.04 24.04
N ALA A 231 -13.42 68.70 22.93
CA ALA A 231 -12.34 68.27 22.04
C ALA A 231 -10.99 68.91 22.40
N ILE A 232 -9.91 68.17 22.21
CA ILE A 232 -8.52 68.64 22.30
C ILE A 232 -7.92 68.56 20.89
N TYR A 233 -7.37 69.67 20.40
CA TYR A 233 -6.68 69.77 19.13
C TYR A 233 -5.34 70.50 19.32
N ILE A 234 -4.24 69.81 19.09
CA ILE A 234 -2.88 70.35 19.25
C ILE A 234 -2.11 70.09 17.96
N GLY A 235 -1.78 71.12 17.19
CA GLY A 235 -1.10 71.00 15.89
C GLY A 235 -1.55 72.08 14.91
N GLY A 236 -0.78 72.27 13.82
CA GLY A 236 -1.16 73.20 12.75
C GLY A 236 -2.00 72.52 11.68
N ASN A 237 -2.99 73.24 11.13
CA ASN A 237 -3.77 72.78 9.99
C ASN A 237 -3.63 73.77 8.83
N LYS A 238 -3.00 73.33 7.73
CA LYS A 238 -2.87 74.14 6.49
C LYS A 238 -3.84 73.72 5.39
N ASP A 239 -4.56 72.60 5.56
CA ASP A 239 -5.44 72.09 4.53
C ASP A 239 -6.82 72.76 4.61
N THR A 240 -7.09 73.64 3.65
CA THR A 240 -8.36 74.37 3.53
C THR A 240 -9.53 73.45 3.16
N SER A 241 -9.27 72.25 2.64
CA SER A 241 -10.30 71.26 2.28
C SER A 241 -11.03 70.72 3.51
N TYR A 242 -10.38 70.76 4.68
CA TYR A 242 -10.91 70.30 5.97
C TYR A 242 -11.32 71.48 6.89
N SER A 243 -11.37 72.70 6.36
CA SER A 243 -11.66 73.94 7.11
C SER A 243 -13.15 74.24 7.30
N ASN A 244 -14.04 73.44 6.69
CA ASN A 244 -15.47 73.52 6.98
C ASN A 244 -15.75 73.07 8.43
N SER A 245 -16.84 73.57 8.99
CA SER A 245 -17.18 73.59 10.42
C SER A 245 -17.28 72.23 11.17
N GLN A 246 -16.78 71.10 10.63
CA GLN A 246 -17.39 69.78 10.88
C GLN A 246 -16.41 68.63 11.21
N GLN A 247 -15.12 68.86 11.46
CA GLN A 247 -14.11 67.78 11.39
C GLN A 247 -13.51 67.30 12.73
N ASN A 248 -13.86 67.91 13.87
CA ASN A 248 -13.59 67.34 15.20
C ASN A 248 -14.93 67.25 15.93
N PHE A 249 -15.43 66.02 16.13
CA PHE A 249 -16.68 65.80 16.86
C PHE A 249 -16.43 65.77 18.37
N ARG A 250 -17.51 65.68 19.14
CA ARG A 250 -17.50 65.78 20.61
C ARG A 250 -16.50 64.83 21.24
N ALA A 251 -15.76 65.31 22.25
CA ALA A 251 -14.80 64.50 23.02
C ALA A 251 -13.66 63.86 22.19
N SER A 252 -13.29 64.45 21.05
CA SER A 252 -12.14 63.98 20.24
C SER A 252 -10.81 64.52 20.75
N THR A 253 -9.72 63.75 20.61
CA THR A 253 -8.35 64.17 20.92
C THR A 253 -7.49 64.07 19.66
N VAL A 254 -6.95 65.19 19.19
CA VAL A 254 -6.04 65.25 18.03
C VAL A 254 -4.74 65.92 18.43
N VAL A 255 -3.62 65.23 18.23
CA VAL A 255 -2.27 65.72 18.51
C VAL A 255 -1.38 65.45 17.30
N GLY A 256 -1.02 66.51 16.57
CA GLY A 256 -0.14 66.49 15.40
C GLY A 256 -0.63 67.40 14.27
N SER A 257 0.26 67.72 13.33
CA SER A 257 -0.05 68.66 12.25
C SER A 257 -0.76 67.97 11.08
N ASN A 258 -1.67 68.69 10.41
CA ASN A 258 -2.50 68.20 9.31
C ASN A 258 -3.25 66.89 9.66
N SER A 259 -3.69 66.78 10.92
CA SER A 259 -4.44 65.61 11.41
C SER A 259 -5.86 66.01 11.82
N TYR A 260 -6.81 65.08 11.75
CA TYR A 260 -8.24 65.35 11.97
C TYR A 260 -8.99 64.16 12.59
N GLY A 261 -9.91 64.44 13.53
CA GLY A 261 -10.69 63.46 14.30
C GLY A 261 -12.19 63.52 14.02
N GLY A 262 -12.61 63.00 12.86
CA GLY A 262 -13.99 63.09 12.34
C GLY A 262 -15.05 62.23 13.04
N GLY A 263 -14.84 61.74 14.26
CA GLY A 263 -15.84 60.95 14.99
C GLY A 263 -15.92 61.31 16.48
N THR A 264 -17.02 60.97 17.15
CA THR A 264 -17.19 61.18 18.60
C THR A 264 -16.27 60.26 19.38
N ALA A 265 -15.65 60.77 20.45
CA ALA A 265 -14.71 60.02 21.31
C ALA A 265 -13.52 59.41 20.54
N THR A 266 -13.06 60.07 19.47
CA THR A 266 -11.91 59.62 18.68
C THR A 266 -10.57 60.09 19.25
N THR A 267 -9.50 59.35 18.95
CA THR A 267 -8.12 59.76 19.28
C THR A 267 -7.23 59.69 18.05
N VAL A 268 -6.51 60.76 17.73
CA VAL A 268 -5.53 60.81 16.64
C VAL A 268 -4.24 61.41 17.17
N ILE A 269 -3.18 60.61 17.23
CA ILE A 269 -1.84 61.05 17.63
C ILE A 269 -0.90 60.78 16.46
N GLY A 270 -0.37 61.82 15.83
CA GLY A 270 0.55 61.75 14.70
C GLY A 270 0.27 62.78 13.61
N THR A 271 1.04 62.75 12.53
CA THR A 271 1.03 63.79 11.47
C THR A 271 0.40 63.27 10.18
N GLY A 272 -0.41 64.09 9.52
CA GLY A 272 -1.04 63.74 8.24
C GLY A 272 -2.06 62.59 8.34
N SER A 273 -2.49 62.27 9.56
CA SER A 273 -3.37 61.15 9.86
C SER A 273 -4.79 61.63 10.08
N GLY A 274 -5.78 60.84 9.71
CA GLY A 274 -7.11 61.22 10.17
C GLY A 274 -8.23 60.23 9.95
N ILE A 275 -9.27 60.50 10.74
CA ILE A 275 -10.53 59.79 10.75
C ILE A 275 -11.48 60.64 9.93
N LYS A 276 -11.77 60.23 8.69
CA LYS A 276 -12.65 60.96 7.77
C LYS A 276 -14.08 60.51 8.00
N ASN A 277 -15.00 61.42 8.26
CA ASN A 277 -16.43 61.12 8.31
C ASN A 277 -17.15 61.80 7.15
N GLY A 278 -18.13 61.11 6.55
CA GLY A 278 -18.85 61.56 5.36
C GLY A 278 -19.94 62.60 5.63
N PHE A 279 -20.33 62.81 6.89
CA PHE A 279 -21.45 63.67 7.23
C PHE A 279 -21.06 65.12 7.50
N ALA A 280 -21.51 65.99 6.61
CA ALA A 280 -21.79 67.36 6.93
C ALA A 280 -23.21 67.44 7.54
N THR A 281 -23.31 67.86 8.81
CA THR A 281 -24.48 68.57 9.40
C THR A 281 -25.56 67.76 10.19
N TYR A 282 -26.01 68.38 11.30
CA TYR A 282 -27.21 68.17 12.15
C TYR A 282 -27.18 67.09 13.27
N SER A 283 -27.13 67.53 14.54
CA SER A 283 -27.27 66.68 15.75
C SER A 283 -28.34 67.24 16.69
N ALA A 284 -29.29 66.39 17.08
CA ALA A 284 -30.11 66.53 18.27
C ALA A 284 -29.63 65.50 19.33
N GLY A 285 -28.93 65.95 20.38
CA GLY A 285 -28.46 65.12 21.51
C GLY A 285 -27.00 64.63 21.43
N PHE A 286 -26.38 64.37 22.60
CA PHE A 286 -24.96 63.91 22.72
C PHE A 286 -24.74 62.57 22.00
N PHE A 287 -25.77 61.72 21.98
CA PHE A 287 -25.78 60.34 21.47
C PHE A 287 -26.91 60.06 20.45
N SER A 288 -27.04 60.86 19.39
CA SER A 288 -28.08 60.66 18.37
C SER A 288 -27.84 59.39 17.50
N PRO A 289 -28.75 58.39 17.47
CA PRO A 289 -28.51 57.05 16.92
C PRO A 289 -28.09 56.99 15.44
N SER A 290 -28.36 58.04 14.66
CA SER A 290 -28.07 58.10 13.23
C SER A 290 -26.70 58.68 12.89
N TYR A 291 -25.96 59.24 13.85
CA TYR A 291 -24.81 60.13 13.56
C TYR A 291 -23.54 59.89 14.38
N PHE A 292 -23.60 59.30 15.58
CA PHE A 292 -22.39 59.05 16.36
C PHE A 292 -21.66 57.76 16.00
N SER A 293 -22.20 56.92 15.12
CA SER A 293 -21.70 55.57 14.84
C SER A 293 -20.49 55.54 13.88
N GLN A 294 -20.35 56.51 12.98
CA GLN A 294 -19.20 56.59 12.07
C GLN A 294 -17.94 57.12 12.76
N GLY A 295 -16.86 56.34 12.74
CA GLY A 295 -15.60 56.64 13.40
C GLY A 295 -15.66 56.64 14.93
N PHE A 296 -16.78 56.23 15.54
CA PHE A 296 -16.95 56.25 17.00
C PHE A 296 -15.84 55.48 17.71
N GLY A 297 -15.17 56.11 18.69
CA GLY A 297 -14.13 55.43 19.48
C GLY A 297 -12.91 54.98 18.67
N ALA A 298 -12.77 55.42 17.42
CA ALA A 298 -11.63 55.07 16.58
C ALA A 298 -10.35 55.76 17.05
N THR A 299 -9.22 55.06 16.93
CA THR A 299 -7.92 55.52 17.39
C THR A 299 -6.87 55.40 16.30
N ILE A 300 -6.12 56.47 16.08
CA ILE A 300 -4.92 56.48 15.24
C ILE A 300 -3.70 56.85 16.08
N SER A 301 -2.62 56.07 15.97
CA SER A 301 -1.32 56.34 16.58
C SER A 301 -0.19 56.17 15.57
N GLY A 302 0.19 57.25 14.88
CA GLY A 302 1.22 57.23 13.83
C GLY A 302 0.92 58.21 12.70
N ALA A 303 1.70 58.13 11.61
CA ALA A 303 1.66 59.10 10.53
C ALA A 303 0.94 58.57 9.28
N TYR A 304 0.24 59.45 8.56
CA TYR A 304 -0.44 59.17 7.30
C TYR A 304 -1.47 58.01 7.34
N ASN A 305 -1.94 57.63 8.53
CA ASN A 305 -2.97 56.62 8.64
C ASN A 305 -4.34 57.24 8.38
N THR A 306 -5.19 56.53 7.64
CA THR A 306 -6.54 56.99 7.32
C THR A 306 -7.57 55.96 7.77
N ILE A 307 -8.54 56.39 8.57
CA ILE A 307 -9.77 55.63 8.82
C ILE A 307 -10.89 56.38 8.09
N SER A 308 -11.36 55.83 6.97
CA SER A 308 -12.43 56.41 6.15
C SER A 308 -13.78 55.85 6.60
N ALA A 309 -14.49 56.65 7.38
CA ALA A 309 -15.85 56.43 7.86
C ALA A 309 -16.87 57.26 7.03
N ASN A 310 -16.82 57.16 5.70
CA ASN A 310 -17.54 58.06 4.78
C ASN A 310 -18.62 57.35 3.93
N SER A 311 -18.99 56.13 4.31
CA SER A 311 -19.91 55.24 3.60
C SER A 311 -21.40 55.64 3.63
N MET A 312 -21.75 56.78 4.24
CA MET A 312 -23.09 57.38 4.12
C MET A 312 -23.00 58.68 3.33
N GLN A 313 -23.26 58.61 2.03
CA GLN A 313 -23.53 59.78 1.19
C GLN A 313 -25.05 59.96 1.08
N PRO A 314 -25.61 61.16 1.39
CA PRO A 314 -27.02 61.45 1.16
C PRO A 314 -27.38 61.22 -0.32
N GLY A 315 -28.30 60.30 -0.60
CA GLY A 315 -28.76 59.98 -1.97
C GLY A 315 -28.07 58.79 -2.67
N SER A 316 -27.20 58.05 -1.99
CA SER A 316 -26.61 56.80 -2.52
C SER A 316 -27.65 55.67 -2.64
N THR A 317 -27.58 54.87 -3.70
CA THR A 317 -28.38 53.64 -3.90
C THR A 317 -27.83 52.42 -3.15
N THR A 318 -26.62 52.51 -2.57
CA THR A 318 -26.04 51.48 -1.70
C THR A 318 -26.53 51.62 -0.26
N ALA A 319 -26.81 50.50 0.40
CA ALA A 319 -27.29 50.47 1.78
C ALA A 319 -26.33 51.25 2.72
N PRO A 320 -26.83 52.18 3.56
CA PRO A 320 -26.01 52.99 4.45
C PRO A 320 -25.28 52.12 5.48
N ARG A 321 -23.95 52.30 5.61
CA ARG A 321 -23.11 51.63 6.62
C ARG A 321 -22.90 52.57 7.81
N TYR A 322 -23.75 52.46 8.83
CA TYR A 322 -23.80 53.44 9.91
C TYR A 322 -22.59 53.38 10.85
N PHE A 323 -21.95 52.21 10.99
CA PHE A 323 -20.91 51.94 11.98
C PHE A 323 -19.50 51.94 11.38
N ASP A 324 -19.32 52.50 10.20
CA ASP A 324 -18.04 52.51 9.49
C ASP A 324 -16.96 53.24 10.28
N GLY A 325 -15.75 52.69 10.33
CA GLY A 325 -14.64 53.13 11.15
C GLY A 325 -14.84 52.98 12.67
N MET A 326 -16.00 52.52 13.16
CA MET A 326 -16.25 52.35 14.60
C MET A 326 -15.20 51.45 15.24
N ALA A 327 -14.73 51.86 16.43
CA ALA A 327 -13.79 51.13 17.29
C ALA A 327 -12.54 50.59 16.56
N SER A 328 -12.16 51.21 15.44
CA SER A 328 -11.00 50.78 14.66
C SER A 328 -9.72 51.41 15.19
N TYR A 329 -8.62 50.68 15.12
CA TYR A 329 -7.30 51.13 15.52
C TYR A 329 -6.34 51.08 14.34
N SER A 330 -5.61 52.18 14.08
CA SER A 330 -4.51 52.19 13.11
C SER A 330 -3.24 52.77 13.73
N GLY A 331 -2.20 51.95 13.82
CA GLY A 331 -0.89 52.30 14.36
C GLY A 331 0.24 52.14 13.34
N GLY A 332 1.22 53.06 13.36
CA GLY A 332 2.37 53.03 12.45
C GLY A 332 2.25 54.00 11.27
N LEU A 333 2.50 53.56 10.03
CA LEU A 333 2.64 54.42 8.86
C LEU A 333 1.70 54.03 7.71
N ALA A 334 0.94 54.99 7.18
CA ALA A 334 0.21 54.82 5.92
C ALA A 334 -0.75 53.62 5.87
N ASN A 335 -1.38 53.26 6.99
CA ASN A 335 -2.42 52.24 7.01
C ASN A 335 -3.78 52.85 6.60
N LEU A 336 -4.62 52.04 5.95
CA LEU A 336 -5.92 52.44 5.43
C LEU A 336 -7.02 51.50 5.94
N SER A 337 -7.95 52.05 6.72
CA SER A 337 -9.27 51.44 6.98
C SER A 337 -10.31 52.16 6.15
N SER A 338 -11.17 51.45 5.41
CA SER A 338 -12.30 52.06 4.69
C SER A 338 -13.48 51.11 4.61
N ASN A 339 -14.69 51.60 4.80
CA ASN A 339 -15.89 50.75 4.78
C ASN A 339 -15.75 49.51 5.69
N SER A 340 -15.21 49.69 6.90
CA SER A 340 -14.79 48.61 7.80
C SER A 340 -14.98 49.02 9.27
N ASN A 341 -15.22 48.09 10.19
CA ASN A 341 -15.40 48.41 11.61
C ASN A 341 -14.75 47.37 12.54
N GLY A 342 -14.36 47.79 13.74
CA GLY A 342 -13.62 46.93 14.68
C GLY A 342 -12.23 46.49 14.20
N SER A 343 -11.69 47.07 13.12
CA SER A 343 -10.42 46.64 12.52
C SER A 343 -9.21 47.10 13.34
N VAL A 344 -8.18 46.25 13.43
CA VAL A 344 -6.90 46.60 14.06
C VAL A 344 -5.79 46.52 13.03
N GLN A 345 -5.05 47.61 12.86
CA GLN A 345 -3.95 47.71 11.91
C GLN A 345 -2.69 48.23 12.59
N LEU A 346 -1.59 47.49 12.46
CA LEU A 346 -0.28 47.85 13.02
C LEU A 346 0.82 47.60 12.00
N GLY A 347 1.72 48.57 11.83
CA GLY A 347 2.85 48.49 10.92
C GLY A 347 2.73 49.50 9.78
N ALA A 348 3.10 49.10 8.56
CA ALA A 348 3.17 50.01 7.42
C ALA A 348 2.39 49.51 6.22
N GLY A 349 1.52 50.37 5.66
CA GLY A 349 0.83 50.10 4.39
C GLY A 349 -0.19 48.96 4.45
N ASN A 350 -0.72 48.62 5.62
CA ASN A 350 -1.83 47.67 5.71
C ASN A 350 -3.11 48.32 5.19
N THR A 351 -3.95 47.53 4.52
CA THR A 351 -5.23 47.97 3.97
C THR A 351 -6.33 47.04 4.44
N VAL A 352 -7.35 47.58 5.10
CA VAL A 352 -8.58 46.88 5.46
C VAL A 352 -9.75 47.62 4.81
N THR A 353 -10.38 46.97 3.83
CA THR A 353 -11.46 47.54 3.03
C THR A 353 -12.68 46.63 3.03
N ASN A 354 -13.86 47.23 2.92
CA ASN A 354 -15.14 46.54 2.77
C ASN A 354 -15.44 45.44 3.81
N SER A 355 -14.72 45.41 4.93
CA SER A 355 -14.71 44.37 5.96
C SER A 355 -15.57 44.82 7.13
N TYR A 356 -16.89 44.67 6.98
CA TYR A 356 -17.88 45.43 7.74
C TYR A 356 -19.09 44.59 8.14
N LEU A 357 -19.52 44.72 9.39
CA LEU A 357 -20.79 44.19 9.89
C LEU A 357 -21.62 45.28 10.60
N GLU A 358 -22.90 45.39 10.26
CA GLU A 358 -23.87 46.29 10.87
C GLU A 358 -24.40 45.70 12.22
N LEU A 359 -24.48 46.55 13.24
CA LEU A 359 -25.05 46.17 14.55
C LEU A 359 -26.60 46.14 14.49
N GLU A 360 -27.21 45.04 14.93
CA GLU A 360 -28.67 44.81 14.88
C GLU A 360 -29.47 45.83 15.72
N ARG A 361 -28.93 46.26 16.86
CA ARG A 361 -29.59 47.24 17.75
C ARG A 361 -28.97 48.62 17.60
N ARG A 362 -29.68 49.51 16.90
CA ARG A 362 -29.39 50.95 16.94
C ARG A 362 -29.52 51.45 18.38
N PHE A 363 -28.52 52.18 18.85
CA PHE A 363 -28.48 52.66 20.23
C PHE A 363 -29.74 53.46 20.59
N ALA A 364 -30.39 53.15 21.72
CA ALA A 364 -31.46 53.99 22.25
C ALA A 364 -30.84 55.21 22.95
N SER A 365 -31.10 56.42 22.45
CA SER A 365 -30.47 57.67 22.91
C SER A 365 -30.60 57.91 24.42
N ALA A 366 -31.75 57.60 25.02
CA ALA A 366 -32.01 57.80 26.45
C ALA A 366 -31.18 56.88 27.38
N ALA A 367 -30.85 55.66 26.94
CA ALA A 367 -30.05 54.72 27.73
C ALA A 367 -28.56 55.10 27.71
N LEU A 368 -28.07 55.62 26.58
CA LEU A 368 -26.67 55.99 26.41
C LEU A 368 -26.28 57.24 27.20
N GLU A 369 -27.22 58.17 27.43
CA GLU A 369 -26.99 59.38 28.25
C GLU A 369 -26.95 59.11 29.76
N SER A 370 -27.58 58.04 30.26
CA SER A 370 -27.66 57.74 31.70
C SER A 370 -26.55 56.81 32.21
N ASN A 371 -26.10 55.83 31.40
CA ASN A 371 -25.01 54.92 31.75
C ASN A 371 -24.20 54.51 30.50
N PRO A 372 -23.42 55.44 29.91
CA PRO A 372 -22.78 55.23 28.63
C PRO A 372 -21.85 54.01 28.62
N ALA A 373 -21.06 53.82 29.67
CA ALA A 373 -20.10 52.72 29.75
C ALA A 373 -20.76 51.33 29.74
N THR A 374 -21.94 51.19 30.37
CA THR A 374 -22.63 49.89 30.42
C THR A 374 -23.39 49.61 29.13
N VAL A 375 -24.06 50.63 28.56
CA VAL A 375 -24.75 50.47 27.27
C VAL A 375 -23.74 50.19 26.16
N LEU A 376 -22.60 50.89 26.12
CA LEU A 376 -21.53 50.60 25.16
C LEU A 376 -20.97 49.19 25.35
N ARG A 377 -20.57 48.79 26.56
CA ARG A 377 -20.06 47.43 26.80
C ARG A 377 -21.06 46.35 26.39
N ASN A 378 -22.34 46.50 26.75
CA ASN A 378 -23.36 45.52 26.39
C ASN A 378 -23.64 45.50 24.88
N THR A 379 -23.60 46.65 24.20
CA THR A 379 -23.81 46.71 22.74
C THR A 379 -22.63 46.11 21.99
N MET A 380 -21.39 46.40 22.43
CA MET A 380 -20.17 45.84 21.84
C MET A 380 -20.03 44.33 22.16
N ALA A 381 -20.57 43.86 23.28
CA ALA A 381 -20.62 42.44 23.61
C ALA A 381 -21.75 41.68 22.89
N ALA A 382 -22.82 42.37 22.50
CA ALA A 382 -23.98 41.79 21.83
C ALA A 382 -23.91 41.82 20.31
N GLY A 383 -23.02 42.61 19.72
CA GLY A 383 -22.81 42.62 18.28
C GLY A 383 -21.33 42.55 17.96
N GLU A 384 -20.96 41.53 17.19
CA GLU A 384 -19.60 41.32 16.74
C GLU A 384 -19.25 42.40 15.72
N LEU A 385 -18.40 43.37 16.09
CA LEU A 385 -17.79 44.26 15.10
C LEU A 385 -16.86 43.41 14.22
N ALA A 386 -16.75 43.72 12.93
CA ALA A 386 -16.03 42.90 11.95
C ALA A 386 -14.50 42.98 12.12
N SER A 387 -14.01 42.44 13.23
CA SER A 387 -12.64 42.50 13.72
C SER A 387 -11.68 41.69 12.84
N VAL A 388 -11.35 42.29 11.70
CA VAL A 388 -10.19 41.92 10.90
C VAL A 388 -8.95 42.54 11.55
N SER A 389 -7.96 41.71 11.87
CA SER A 389 -6.72 42.15 12.51
C SER A 389 -5.51 42.00 11.57
N THR A 390 -4.66 43.02 11.49
CA THR A 390 -3.41 43.02 10.72
C THR A 390 -2.23 43.48 11.59
N ILE A 391 -1.13 42.72 11.64
CA ILE A 391 0.14 43.21 12.23
C ILE A 391 1.37 42.75 11.43
N GLY A 392 2.04 43.73 10.85
CA GLY A 392 3.20 43.64 9.97
C GLY A 392 3.04 44.65 8.82
N GLY A 393 3.67 44.45 7.66
CA GLY A 393 3.64 45.42 6.56
C GLY A 393 2.84 44.93 5.35
N SER A 394 2.16 45.83 4.65
CA SER A 394 1.51 45.56 3.35
C SER A 394 0.48 44.43 3.34
N ASN A 395 -0.13 44.10 4.49
CA ASN A 395 -1.22 43.13 4.51
C ASN A 395 -2.50 43.76 3.93
N THR A 396 -3.27 42.98 3.19
CA THR A 396 -4.53 43.41 2.56
C THR A 396 -5.66 42.52 3.03
N ALA A 397 -6.72 43.12 3.56
CA ALA A 397 -7.96 42.42 3.85
C ALA A 397 -9.11 43.18 3.18
N ASP A 398 -9.76 42.55 2.20
CA ASP A 398 -10.88 43.13 1.47
C ASP A 398 -12.05 42.15 1.52
N TYR A 399 -13.24 42.61 1.94
CA TYR A 399 -14.37 41.71 2.22
C TYR A 399 -13.97 40.53 3.13
N ALA A 400 -13.27 40.82 4.22
CA ALA A 400 -12.90 39.83 5.24
C ALA A 400 -13.68 40.05 6.54
N LEU A 401 -13.98 38.99 7.27
CA LEU A 401 -14.64 39.04 8.58
C LEU A 401 -13.91 38.12 9.57
N PHE A 402 -13.88 38.48 10.85
CA PHE A 402 -13.40 37.61 11.95
C PHE A 402 -12.07 36.89 11.66
N SER A 403 -11.13 37.59 11.03
CA SER A 403 -9.91 36.99 10.50
C SER A 403 -8.67 37.74 10.95
N ASN A 404 -7.55 37.04 11.06
CA ASN A 404 -6.26 37.63 11.43
C ASN A 404 -5.22 37.43 10.33
N LEU A 405 -4.49 38.49 10.00
CA LEU A 405 -3.36 38.48 9.09
C LEU A 405 -2.10 38.97 9.84
N THR A 406 -1.09 38.13 9.96
CA THR A 406 0.17 38.46 10.65
C THR A 406 1.39 38.25 9.73
N GLY A 407 2.39 39.12 9.82
CA GLY A 407 3.56 39.07 8.94
C GLY A 407 3.47 40.08 7.79
N VAL A 408 4.02 39.76 6.62
CA VAL A 408 4.22 40.76 5.55
C VAL A 408 3.59 40.33 4.23
N GLY A 409 2.78 41.21 3.66
CA GLY A 409 2.24 41.05 2.31
C GLY A 409 1.17 39.96 2.18
N ASN A 410 0.54 39.53 3.27
CA ASN A 410 -0.55 38.56 3.18
C ASN A 410 -1.83 39.24 2.66
N ALA A 411 -2.63 38.52 1.90
CA ALA A 411 -3.88 38.99 1.31
C ALA A 411 -5.04 38.06 1.68
N LEU A 412 -6.13 38.62 2.18
CA LEU A 412 -7.39 37.93 2.40
C LEU A 412 -8.50 38.68 1.66
N ILE A 413 -9.09 38.03 0.67
CA ILE A 413 -9.95 38.69 -0.32
C ILE A 413 -11.28 37.93 -0.40
N GLY A 414 -12.38 38.56 -0.01
CA GLY A 414 -13.72 38.11 -0.36
C GLY A 414 -14.28 38.84 -1.58
N SER A 415 -15.56 38.63 -1.79
CA SER A 415 -16.42 39.22 -2.81
C SER A 415 -17.57 40.00 -2.17
N ALA A 416 -18.19 40.87 -2.95
CA ALA A 416 -19.36 41.62 -2.51
C ALA A 416 -20.59 40.72 -2.36
N PRO A 417 -21.42 40.90 -1.30
CA PRO A 417 -22.65 40.14 -1.13
C PRO A 417 -23.66 40.43 -2.24
N GLU A 418 -24.45 39.41 -2.60
CA GLU A 418 -25.55 39.56 -3.55
C GLU A 418 -26.53 40.66 -3.10
N ALA A 419 -27.14 41.35 -4.07
CA ALA A 419 -28.03 42.48 -3.81
C ALA A 419 -29.25 42.05 -2.96
N GLY A 420 -29.31 42.50 -1.70
CA GLY A 420 -30.42 42.21 -0.78
C GLY A 420 -30.00 41.52 0.52
N TYR A 421 -28.77 41.02 0.63
CA TYR A 421 -28.23 40.56 1.91
C TYR A 421 -28.05 41.73 2.86
N ALA A 422 -28.77 41.69 3.98
CA ALA A 422 -28.59 42.65 5.05
C ALA A 422 -27.25 42.36 5.74
N TYR A 423 -26.34 43.34 5.75
CA TYR A 423 -25.07 43.32 6.50
C TYR A 423 -25.29 43.28 8.03
N THR A 424 -26.45 42.82 8.52
CA THR A 424 -26.82 42.81 9.93
C THR A 424 -26.45 41.49 10.58
N ASN A 425 -25.87 41.55 11.77
CA ASN A 425 -25.73 40.40 12.66
C ASN A 425 -27.14 39.92 13.08
N ARG A 426 -27.77 39.05 12.30
CA ARG A 426 -28.93 38.26 12.74
C ARG A 426 -28.37 37.01 13.40
N ALA A 427 -28.91 36.66 14.56
CA ALA A 427 -28.54 35.47 15.34
C ALA A 427 -28.53 34.13 14.56
N ASP A 428 -29.06 34.12 13.34
CA ASP A 428 -29.30 32.93 12.54
C ASP A 428 -28.44 32.85 11.25
N ASN A 429 -27.62 33.86 10.88
CA ASN A 429 -27.18 34.01 9.48
C ASN A 429 -25.76 34.52 9.20
N VAL A 430 -24.80 34.42 10.13
CA VAL A 430 -23.42 34.90 9.86
C VAL A 430 -22.48 33.78 9.38
N THR A 431 -22.88 32.50 9.45
CA THR A 431 -21.89 31.40 9.50
C THR A 431 -22.17 30.14 8.68
N ASP A 432 -23.29 30.01 7.95
CA ASP A 432 -23.56 28.79 7.17
C ASP A 432 -23.26 28.99 5.67
N GLY A 433 -22.04 28.64 5.27
CA GLY A 433 -21.65 28.32 3.88
C GLY A 433 -21.70 29.47 2.88
N TYR A 434 -20.54 29.92 2.41
CA TYR A 434 -20.38 30.87 1.28
C TYR A 434 -21.21 32.14 1.43
N SER A 435 -20.98 32.87 2.52
CA SER A 435 -21.14 34.31 2.43
C SER A 435 -20.05 34.83 1.49
N THR A 436 -20.33 35.88 0.76
CA THR A 436 -19.37 36.48 -0.16
C THR A 436 -18.08 36.94 0.52
N PHE A 437 -18.03 37.01 1.86
CA PHE A 437 -16.84 37.36 2.62
C PHE A 437 -15.89 36.19 2.84
N SER A 438 -14.59 36.48 2.97
CA SER A 438 -13.64 35.53 3.56
C SER A 438 -13.68 35.62 5.09
N ALA A 439 -14.17 34.59 5.78
CA ALA A 439 -14.46 34.64 7.21
C ALA A 439 -13.72 33.57 8.05
N PHE A 440 -13.51 33.84 9.34
CA PHE A 440 -12.92 32.89 10.31
C PHE A 440 -11.52 32.37 9.93
N ASN A 441 -10.72 33.17 9.24
CA ASN A 441 -9.42 32.74 8.73
C ASN A 441 -8.24 33.22 9.59
N SER A 442 -7.16 32.45 9.57
CA SER A 442 -5.88 32.83 10.17
C SER A 442 -4.77 32.71 9.14
N LEU A 443 -4.23 33.85 8.70
CA LEU A 443 -3.13 33.94 7.74
C LEU A 443 -1.87 34.44 8.46
N THR A 444 -0.77 33.71 8.37
CA THR A 444 0.52 34.16 8.94
C THR A 444 1.72 33.81 8.07
N GLY A 445 2.72 34.69 8.08
CA GLY A 445 3.98 34.53 7.35
C GLY A 445 4.15 35.56 6.24
N TYR A 446 4.58 35.14 5.05
CA TYR A 446 4.97 36.04 3.96
C TYR A 446 4.21 35.77 2.65
N ARG A 447 3.45 36.75 2.18
CA ARG A 447 2.75 36.69 0.88
C ARG A 447 1.85 35.46 0.70
N ASN A 448 1.08 35.12 1.72
CA ASN A 448 0.01 34.14 1.56
C ASN A 448 -1.27 34.83 1.08
N THR A 449 -2.03 34.19 0.20
CA THR A 449 -3.26 34.71 -0.39
C THR A 449 -4.41 33.76 -0.11
N GLY A 450 -5.47 34.25 0.53
CA GLY A 450 -6.76 33.59 0.66
C GLY A 450 -7.82 34.33 -0.17
N THR A 451 -8.59 33.64 -1.00
CA THR A 451 -9.68 34.23 -1.81
C THR A 451 -10.97 33.45 -1.68
N ASN A 452 -12.04 34.09 -1.21
CA ASN A 452 -13.33 33.42 -0.90
C ASN A 452 -13.10 32.16 -0.03
N VAL A 453 -12.36 32.33 1.07
CA VAL A 453 -12.01 31.23 1.99
C VAL A 453 -12.70 31.37 3.33
N ASP A 454 -13.12 30.25 3.90
CA ASP A 454 -13.81 30.19 5.18
C ASP A 454 -13.18 29.14 6.11
N ASN A 455 -13.12 29.43 7.42
CA ASN A 455 -12.58 28.52 8.43
C ASN A 455 -11.20 27.93 8.05
N THR A 456 -10.34 28.72 7.40
CA THR A 456 -9.08 28.24 6.83
C THR A 456 -7.86 28.84 7.54
N VAL A 457 -6.89 27.99 7.86
CA VAL A 457 -5.59 28.38 8.42
C VAL A 457 -4.53 28.30 7.32
N ILE A 458 -3.84 29.41 7.06
CA ILE A 458 -2.75 29.47 6.07
C ILE A 458 -1.48 29.98 6.75
N THR A 459 -0.42 29.17 6.75
CA THR A 459 0.85 29.49 7.40
C THR A 459 2.04 29.23 6.48
N GLY A 460 2.98 30.17 6.42
CA GLY A 460 4.23 29.99 5.70
C GLY A 460 4.42 31.05 4.62
N SER A 461 4.82 30.66 3.40
CA SER A 461 5.13 31.63 2.35
C SER A 461 4.54 31.28 0.99
N TYR A 462 3.99 32.26 0.27
CA TYR A 462 3.50 32.09 -1.10
C TYR A 462 2.44 30.98 -1.26
N ASN A 463 1.67 30.70 -0.21
CA ASN A 463 0.54 29.78 -0.34
C ASN A 463 -0.67 30.54 -0.89
N THR A 464 -1.35 29.93 -1.86
CA THR A 464 -2.58 30.46 -2.46
C THR A 464 -3.72 29.49 -2.18
N VAL A 465 -4.75 29.95 -1.48
CA VAL A 465 -5.96 29.18 -1.21
C VAL A 465 -7.16 29.93 -1.75
N ALA A 466 -7.98 29.30 -2.57
CA ALA A 466 -9.14 29.96 -3.17
C ALA A 466 -10.36 29.05 -3.23
N ASN A 467 -11.55 29.62 -3.04
CA ASN A 467 -12.83 28.90 -3.08
C ASN A 467 -12.77 27.62 -2.20
N ALA A 468 -12.48 27.82 -0.91
CA ALA A 468 -12.10 26.72 -0.02
C ALA A 468 -12.68 26.89 1.39
N ASN A 469 -12.96 25.78 2.07
CA ASN A 469 -13.58 25.78 3.39
C ASN A 469 -12.96 24.72 4.32
N GLU A 470 -12.76 25.05 5.61
CA GLU A 470 -12.28 24.10 6.65
C GLU A 470 -10.88 23.51 6.37
N ASN A 471 -9.96 24.27 5.78
CA ASN A 471 -8.63 23.74 5.41
C ASN A 471 -7.51 24.20 6.36
N ILE A 472 -6.46 23.39 6.45
CA ILE A 472 -5.17 23.77 7.04
C ILE A 472 -4.11 23.69 5.95
N VAL A 473 -3.46 24.81 5.62
CA VAL A 473 -2.43 24.90 4.59
C VAL A 473 -1.15 25.49 5.18
N MET A 474 -0.09 24.69 5.21
CA MET A 474 1.19 25.06 5.81
C MET A 474 2.36 24.73 4.88
N GLY A 475 3.37 25.60 4.87
CA GLY A 475 4.61 25.42 4.11
C GLY A 475 4.76 26.49 3.03
N ASN A 476 5.12 26.11 1.80
CA ASN A 476 5.30 27.09 0.73
C ASN A 476 4.83 26.65 -0.65
N PHE A 477 4.40 27.62 -1.45
CA PHE A 477 3.97 27.44 -2.84
C PHE A 477 2.83 26.40 -3.00
N ASN A 478 2.01 26.21 -1.96
CA ASN A 478 0.82 25.38 -2.04
C ASN A 478 -0.28 26.16 -2.77
N GLU A 479 -0.92 25.54 -3.76
CA GLU A 479 -2.10 26.09 -4.45
C GLU A 479 -3.33 25.20 -4.23
N LEU A 480 -4.10 25.45 -3.17
CA LEU A 480 -5.31 24.68 -2.87
C LEU A 480 -6.55 25.44 -3.35
N LYS A 481 -7.23 24.96 -4.39
CA LYS A 481 -8.29 25.72 -5.06
C LYS A 481 -9.55 24.89 -5.31
N GLY A 482 -10.71 25.47 -5.05
CA GLY A 482 -11.98 25.05 -5.66
C GLY A 482 -12.13 25.65 -7.07
N ALA A 483 -12.83 24.94 -7.96
CA ALA A 483 -13.12 25.40 -9.31
C ALA A 483 -14.05 26.62 -9.31
N ASP A 484 -15.04 26.66 -8.41
CA ASP A 484 -16.01 27.74 -8.29
C ASP A 484 -16.66 27.73 -6.90
N ALA A 485 -17.74 28.49 -6.70
CA ALA A 485 -18.43 28.57 -5.41
C ALA A 485 -19.20 27.29 -5.03
N ASP A 486 -19.49 26.40 -5.98
CA ASP A 486 -20.20 25.14 -5.74
C ASP A 486 -19.22 23.97 -5.56
N ASN A 487 -18.06 24.04 -6.22
CA ASN A 487 -17.01 23.04 -6.25
C ASN A 487 -15.78 23.56 -5.52
N LEU A 488 -15.64 23.19 -4.26
CA LEU A 488 -14.76 23.84 -3.31
C LEU A 488 -13.73 22.85 -2.80
N ALA A 489 -12.54 23.33 -2.43
CA ALA A 489 -11.60 22.50 -1.69
C ALA A 489 -12.00 22.47 -0.20
N LYS A 490 -12.36 21.29 0.34
CA LYS A 490 -12.89 21.18 1.71
C LYS A 490 -12.12 20.22 2.61
N ARG A 491 -11.91 20.60 3.87
CA ARG A 491 -11.38 19.71 4.94
C ARG A 491 -10.05 19.04 4.60
N ASN A 492 -9.19 19.72 3.84
CA ASN A 492 -7.85 19.22 3.53
C ASN A 492 -6.84 19.67 4.59
N VAL A 493 -5.89 18.80 4.89
CA VAL A 493 -4.70 19.13 5.67
C VAL A 493 -3.49 19.06 4.74
N VAL A 494 -2.92 20.22 4.42
CA VAL A 494 -1.79 20.39 3.52
C VAL A 494 -0.59 20.88 4.32
N LEU A 495 0.44 20.03 4.43
CA LEU A 495 1.69 20.27 5.14
C LEU A 495 2.87 20.06 4.18
N SER A 496 3.01 20.91 3.16
CA SER A 496 3.93 20.66 2.04
C SER A 496 4.79 21.84 1.61
N PHE A 497 5.94 21.49 1.05
CA PHE A 497 6.97 22.39 0.53
C PHE A 497 7.20 22.09 -0.95
N HIS A 498 6.90 23.04 -1.81
CA HIS A 498 7.04 22.91 -3.25
C HIS A 498 8.16 23.80 -3.80
N ASP A 499 8.73 23.46 -4.94
CA ASP A 499 9.70 24.34 -5.61
C ASP A 499 8.98 25.54 -6.24
N GLY A 500 9.48 26.75 -6.00
CA GLY A 500 8.96 27.98 -6.60
C GLY A 500 9.59 28.28 -7.97
N ASP A 501 8.85 28.92 -8.86
CA ASP A 501 9.37 29.33 -10.17
C ASP A 501 10.57 30.31 -10.06
N SER A 502 11.51 30.26 -10.99
CA SER A 502 12.72 31.09 -11.12
C SER A 502 12.44 32.60 -11.31
N GLY A 503 11.18 32.97 -11.57
CA GLY A 503 10.78 34.27 -12.08
C GLY A 503 10.87 35.43 -11.09
N ALA A 504 11.78 36.37 -11.37
CA ALA A 504 11.89 37.70 -10.76
C ALA A 504 10.81 38.71 -11.23
N ALA A 505 9.79 38.27 -11.98
CA ALA A 505 8.89 39.16 -12.73
C ALA A 505 7.77 39.85 -11.91
N ASN A 506 7.41 39.34 -10.72
CA ASN A 506 6.17 39.77 -10.03
C ASN A 506 6.32 40.95 -9.04
N PHE A 507 7.46 41.66 -9.01
CA PHE A 507 7.63 42.82 -8.12
C PHE A 507 6.97 44.12 -8.63
N ASN A 508 6.62 44.19 -9.92
CA ASN A 508 6.12 45.41 -10.58
C ASN A 508 4.60 45.47 -10.84
N GLY A 509 3.82 44.46 -10.43
CA GLY A 509 2.35 44.51 -10.58
C GLY A 509 1.70 45.60 -9.72
N THR A 510 0.43 45.95 -9.98
CA THR A 510 -0.36 46.89 -9.16
C THR A 510 -1.59 46.15 -8.63
N GLY A 511 -1.57 45.66 -7.37
CA GLY A 511 -2.73 44.99 -6.74
C GLY A 511 -2.41 43.63 -6.11
N ALA A 512 -3.44 42.78 -5.94
CA ALA A 512 -3.36 41.43 -5.36
C ALA A 512 -2.35 40.51 -6.08
N GLU A 513 -2.09 40.75 -7.37
CA GLU A 513 -1.15 39.97 -8.18
C GLU A 513 0.33 40.15 -7.81
N ARG A 514 0.69 41.19 -7.04
CA ARG A 514 2.07 41.38 -6.52
C ARG A 514 2.48 40.32 -5.50
N PHE A 515 1.49 39.66 -4.90
CA PHE A 515 1.69 38.71 -3.81
C PHE A 515 1.74 37.26 -4.30
N ASN A 516 1.22 36.98 -5.49
CA ASN A 516 1.19 35.64 -6.05
C ASN A 516 2.51 35.34 -6.79
N ARG A 517 3.34 34.48 -6.22
CA ARG A 517 4.38 33.76 -6.98
C ARG A 517 3.89 32.34 -7.11
N ALA A 518 3.74 31.88 -8.34
CA ALA A 518 3.26 30.53 -8.62
C ALA A 518 4.33 29.49 -8.23
N PRO A 519 3.92 28.28 -7.84
CA PRO A 519 4.82 27.14 -7.83
C PRO A 519 5.42 26.93 -9.23
N LYS A 520 6.56 26.24 -9.29
CA LYS A 520 7.22 25.90 -10.56
C LYS A 520 6.31 25.08 -11.48
N GLU A 521 5.47 24.21 -10.90
CA GLU A 521 4.52 23.33 -11.57
C GLU A 521 3.22 23.24 -10.73
N ALA A 522 2.13 22.76 -11.33
CA ALA A 522 0.89 22.47 -10.60
C ALA A 522 1.07 21.19 -9.77
N TYR A 523 1.16 21.35 -8.46
CA TYR A 523 1.32 20.24 -7.53
C TYR A 523 0.00 19.74 -6.95
N LEU A 524 -0.94 20.62 -6.66
CA LEU A 524 -2.24 20.25 -6.11
C LEU A 524 -3.32 20.56 -7.14
N GLY A 525 -4.17 19.58 -7.42
CA GLY A 525 -5.35 19.72 -8.24
C GLY A 525 -6.43 20.58 -7.59
N THR A 526 -7.49 20.78 -8.34
CA THR A 526 -8.69 21.51 -7.92
C THR A 526 -9.70 20.59 -7.23
N ASN A 527 -10.61 21.16 -6.43
CA ASN A 527 -11.75 20.44 -5.83
C ASN A 527 -11.38 19.28 -4.89
N LEU A 528 -10.22 19.33 -4.23
CA LEU A 528 -9.79 18.29 -3.30
C LEU A 528 -10.65 18.26 -2.03
N ASN A 529 -11.10 17.08 -1.56
CA ASN A 529 -11.84 16.98 -0.29
C ASN A 529 -11.33 15.90 0.66
N ASN A 530 -11.28 16.23 1.97
CA ASN A 530 -10.93 15.30 3.04
C ASN A 530 -9.54 14.65 2.90
N ASN A 531 -8.57 15.31 2.27
CA ASN A 531 -7.25 14.73 2.03
C ASN A 531 -6.23 15.09 3.11
N PHE A 532 -5.28 14.18 3.36
CA PHE A 532 -4.07 14.46 4.13
C PHE A 532 -2.85 14.47 3.20
N ILE A 533 -2.26 15.65 3.02
CA ILE A 533 -1.22 15.95 2.03
C ILE A 533 0.03 16.44 2.78
N SER A 534 1.15 15.74 2.67
CA SER A 534 2.36 16.07 3.42
C SER A 534 3.66 15.73 2.69
N GLY A 535 4.63 16.64 2.72
CA GLY A 535 5.99 16.38 2.23
C GLY A 535 6.49 17.38 1.18
N SER A 536 7.42 16.94 0.33
CA SER A 536 8.12 17.83 -0.61
C SER A 536 7.76 17.49 -2.04
N ASN A 537 7.37 18.49 -2.84
CA ASN A 537 7.00 18.27 -4.25
C ASN A 537 5.90 17.20 -4.45
N VAL A 538 5.01 17.03 -3.46
CA VAL A 538 3.88 16.08 -3.54
C VAL A 538 2.88 16.52 -4.59
N ARG A 539 2.29 15.55 -5.31
CA ARG A 539 1.31 15.76 -6.37
C ARG A 539 -0.03 15.14 -6.02
N VAL A 540 -1.12 15.85 -6.29
CA VAL A 540 -2.49 15.35 -6.14
C VAL A 540 -3.29 15.79 -7.35
N GLY A 541 -3.94 14.86 -8.04
CA GLY A 541 -4.78 15.14 -9.20
C GLY A 541 -6.07 15.89 -8.84
N ASP A 542 -6.79 16.36 -9.85
CA ASP A 542 -8.07 17.05 -9.67
C ASP A 542 -9.13 16.13 -9.06
N GLY A 543 -9.96 16.66 -8.16
CA GLY A 543 -11.15 15.98 -7.64
C GLY A 543 -10.90 14.82 -6.69
N VAL A 544 -9.64 14.58 -6.27
CA VAL A 544 -9.29 13.48 -5.38
C VAL A 544 -9.92 13.67 -3.99
N ASP A 545 -10.62 12.64 -3.52
CA ASP A 545 -11.31 12.64 -2.23
C ASP A 545 -10.84 11.52 -1.27
N ASN A 546 -10.85 11.82 0.03
CA ASN A 546 -10.59 10.87 1.13
C ASN A 546 -9.23 10.16 1.08
N SER A 547 -8.21 10.81 0.52
CA SER A 547 -6.91 10.19 0.23
C SER A 547 -5.76 10.72 1.09
N VAL A 548 -4.68 9.95 1.13
CA VAL A 548 -3.46 10.26 1.90
C VAL A 548 -2.25 10.26 0.99
N VAL A 549 -1.51 11.36 0.95
CA VAL A 549 -0.21 11.45 0.26
C VAL A 549 0.87 11.97 1.21
N ILE A 550 1.95 11.19 1.38
CA ILE A 550 3.05 11.52 2.30
C ILE A 550 4.39 11.16 1.66
N GLY A 551 5.25 12.13 1.37
CA GLY A 551 6.62 11.83 0.91
C GLY A 551 7.28 12.90 0.06
N THR A 552 8.37 12.53 -0.61
CA THR A 552 9.02 13.39 -1.61
C THR A 552 8.60 12.95 -3.00
N ALA A 553 8.05 13.85 -3.81
CA ALA A 553 7.51 13.52 -5.14
C ALA A 553 6.49 12.36 -5.14
N ALA A 554 5.80 12.13 -4.02
CA ALA A 554 4.68 11.19 -3.95
C ALA A 554 3.48 11.77 -4.71
N GLU A 555 2.64 10.91 -5.28
CA GLU A 555 1.60 11.31 -6.22
C GLU A 555 0.30 10.51 -6.02
N LEU A 556 -0.81 11.25 -5.96
CA LEU A 556 -2.16 10.73 -6.17
C LEU A 556 -2.65 11.19 -7.55
N GLY A 557 -3.05 10.25 -8.40
CA GLY A 557 -3.59 10.56 -9.74
C GLY A 557 -4.99 11.21 -9.68
N ALA A 558 -5.52 11.66 -10.83
CA ALA A 558 -6.83 12.31 -10.89
C ALA A 558 -7.99 11.39 -10.49
N ASP A 559 -7.87 10.07 -10.70
CA ASP A 559 -8.90 9.09 -10.34
C ASP A 559 -8.63 8.42 -8.97
N ALA A 560 -7.73 8.99 -8.15
CA ALA A 560 -7.19 8.35 -6.94
C ALA A 560 -8.04 8.62 -5.67
N ASP A 561 -9.36 8.48 -5.77
CA ASP A 561 -10.24 8.53 -4.59
C ASP A 561 -9.95 7.37 -3.62
N ASP A 562 -10.12 7.60 -2.32
CA ASP A 562 -9.92 6.60 -1.26
C ASP A 562 -8.53 5.92 -1.30
N SER A 563 -7.50 6.64 -1.75
CA SER A 563 -6.18 6.11 -2.10
C SER A 563 -5.08 6.56 -1.15
N ILE A 564 -3.97 5.81 -1.13
CA ILE A 564 -2.84 6.03 -0.22
C ILE A 564 -1.53 6.01 -1.01
N ALA A 565 -0.78 7.09 -1.00
CA ALA A 565 0.57 7.19 -1.56
C ALA A 565 1.57 7.62 -0.47
N ILE A 566 2.41 6.71 0.03
CA ILE A 566 3.34 6.98 1.13
C ILE A 566 4.77 6.56 0.74
N GLY A 567 5.69 7.53 0.63
CA GLY A 567 7.11 7.33 0.41
C GLY A 567 7.68 8.16 -0.75
N SER A 568 8.97 8.00 -1.05
CA SER A 568 9.63 8.80 -2.09
C SER A 568 9.25 8.32 -3.49
N GLY A 569 8.58 9.15 -4.28
CA GLY A 569 8.13 8.77 -5.62
C GLY A 569 7.04 7.69 -5.65
N ALA A 570 6.34 7.46 -4.54
CA ALA A 570 5.19 6.55 -4.50
C ALA A 570 4.02 7.16 -5.27
N GLN A 571 3.46 6.42 -6.23
CA GLN A 571 2.37 6.86 -7.09
C GLN A 571 1.17 5.91 -6.94
N ALA A 572 0.03 6.43 -6.50
CA ALA A 572 -1.27 5.74 -6.50
C ALA A 572 -2.21 6.51 -7.44
N LEU A 573 -2.44 5.98 -8.63
CA LEU A 573 -3.03 6.70 -9.76
C LEU A 573 -4.47 6.32 -10.09
N ALA A 574 -5.05 5.36 -9.36
CA ALA A 574 -6.41 4.87 -9.57
C ALA A 574 -7.17 4.76 -8.25
N LYS A 575 -8.48 4.57 -8.32
CA LYS A 575 -9.36 4.52 -7.15
C LYS A 575 -9.00 3.37 -6.20
N SER A 576 -9.01 3.66 -4.91
CA SER A 576 -8.63 2.73 -3.83
C SER A 576 -7.24 2.11 -4.02
N ALA A 577 -6.33 2.81 -4.71
CA ALA A 577 -4.96 2.34 -4.91
C ALA A 577 -4.10 2.62 -3.67
N ILE A 578 -3.23 1.67 -3.30
CA ILE A 578 -2.30 1.80 -2.18
C ILE A 578 -0.86 1.63 -2.66
N SER A 579 -0.08 2.70 -2.63
CA SER A 579 1.33 2.73 -3.01
C SER A 579 2.19 3.12 -1.80
N ILE A 580 2.90 2.17 -1.20
CA ILE A 580 3.70 2.38 0.02
C ILE A 580 5.16 1.97 -0.20
N GLY A 581 6.09 2.91 -0.09
CA GLY A 581 7.52 2.71 -0.24
C GLY A 581 8.14 3.61 -1.31
N GLN A 582 9.21 3.17 -1.97
CA GLN A 582 9.96 4.01 -2.91
C GLN A 582 9.61 3.66 -4.36
N GLY A 583 9.25 4.67 -5.16
CA GLY A 583 9.08 4.52 -6.61
C GLY A 583 8.01 3.53 -7.07
N ASN A 584 7.08 3.11 -6.22
CA ASN A 584 5.99 2.22 -6.63
C ASN A 584 5.00 2.96 -7.52
N LEU A 585 4.51 2.31 -8.57
CA LEU A 585 3.48 2.82 -9.48
C LEU A 585 2.27 1.89 -9.46
N VAL A 586 1.18 2.34 -8.82
CA VAL A 586 -0.07 1.59 -8.73
C VAL A 586 -1.12 2.31 -9.56
N SER A 587 -1.52 1.72 -10.68
CA SER A 587 -2.51 2.27 -11.63
C SER A 587 -3.74 1.37 -11.82
N GLY A 588 -3.76 0.18 -11.21
CA GLY A 588 -4.95 -0.67 -11.15
C GLY A 588 -5.91 -0.24 -10.04
N GLU A 589 -7.21 -0.26 -10.31
CA GLU A 589 -8.25 0.01 -9.29
C GLU A 589 -8.21 -1.05 -8.19
N GLY A 590 -8.40 -0.63 -6.93
CA GLY A 590 -8.43 -1.52 -5.76
C GLY A 590 -7.12 -2.29 -5.53
N SER A 591 -6.01 -1.81 -6.08
CA SER A 591 -4.74 -2.53 -6.11
C SER A 591 -3.71 -1.94 -5.15
N SER A 592 -2.66 -2.70 -4.84
CA SER A 592 -1.66 -2.25 -3.88
C SER A 592 -0.24 -2.69 -4.21
N ALA A 593 0.73 -1.83 -3.89
CA ALA A 593 2.14 -2.13 -3.91
C ALA A 593 2.81 -1.66 -2.60
N VAL A 594 3.58 -2.56 -1.98
CA VAL A 594 4.37 -2.28 -0.78
C VAL A 594 5.82 -2.70 -1.01
N GLY A 595 6.76 -1.75 -0.98
CA GLY A 595 8.19 -2.02 -1.20
C GLY A 595 8.90 -0.99 -2.09
N ASP A 596 9.83 -1.43 -2.94
CA ASP A 596 10.72 -0.54 -3.70
C ASP A 596 11.33 -1.21 -4.94
N PRO A 597 11.21 -0.66 -6.15
CA PRO A 597 10.01 -0.11 -6.77
C PRO A 597 9.21 -1.23 -7.47
N SER A 598 7.89 -1.19 -7.45
CA SER A 598 7.02 -2.16 -8.15
C SER A 598 5.93 -1.46 -8.95
N ILE A 599 5.53 -2.05 -10.08
CA ILE A 599 4.44 -1.58 -10.94
C ILE A 599 3.26 -2.53 -10.82
N VAL A 600 2.09 -2.01 -10.47
CA VAL A 600 0.82 -2.76 -10.38
C VAL A 600 -0.25 -2.03 -11.19
N ALA A 601 -0.47 -2.48 -12.42
CA ALA A 601 -1.43 -1.88 -13.34
C ALA A 601 -2.76 -2.65 -13.46
N GLY A 602 -2.76 -3.96 -13.22
CA GLY A 602 -3.98 -4.76 -13.20
C GLY A 602 -4.82 -4.51 -11.94
N SER A 603 -6.13 -4.65 -12.06
CA SER A 603 -7.10 -4.34 -11.00
C SER A 603 -7.14 -5.44 -9.93
N ASN A 604 -7.58 -5.09 -8.72
CA ASN A 604 -7.69 -5.98 -7.56
C ASN A 604 -6.40 -6.80 -7.31
N SER A 605 -5.24 -6.20 -7.58
CA SER A 605 -3.95 -6.91 -7.57
C SER A 605 -3.02 -6.37 -6.50
N PHE A 606 -2.15 -7.23 -5.99
CA PHE A 606 -1.28 -6.90 -4.86
C PHE A 606 0.16 -7.31 -5.12
N SER A 607 1.10 -6.42 -4.82
CA SER A 607 2.53 -6.70 -4.84
C SER A 607 3.21 -6.31 -3.54
N ALA A 608 4.03 -7.20 -3.01
CA ALA A 608 4.96 -6.91 -1.91
C ALA A 608 6.39 -7.31 -2.26
N GLY A 609 7.33 -6.37 -2.06
CA GLY A 609 8.76 -6.53 -2.32
C GLY A 609 9.27 -5.58 -3.40
N ASN A 610 10.25 -6.01 -4.18
CA ASN A 610 11.03 -5.14 -5.06
C ASN A 610 11.02 -5.54 -6.53
N ASN A 611 11.00 -4.56 -7.43
CA ASN A 611 11.10 -4.77 -8.88
C ASN A 611 10.04 -5.72 -9.44
N ASN A 612 8.84 -5.74 -8.86
CA ASN A 612 7.74 -6.59 -9.32
C ASN A 612 6.85 -5.85 -10.33
N ALA A 613 6.28 -6.60 -11.26
CA ALA A 613 5.45 -6.09 -12.33
C ALA A 613 4.16 -6.91 -12.44
N ILE A 614 3.00 -6.24 -12.38
CA ILE A 614 1.69 -6.79 -12.73
C ILE A 614 1.13 -5.95 -13.89
N GLY A 615 0.91 -6.56 -15.05
CA GLY A 615 0.45 -5.91 -16.28
C GLY A 615 -1.01 -5.42 -16.20
N ALA A 616 -1.37 -4.46 -17.07
CA ALA A 616 -2.67 -3.78 -17.02
C ALA A 616 -3.88 -4.69 -17.31
N THR A 617 -3.69 -5.78 -18.06
CA THR A 617 -4.73 -6.78 -18.39
C THR A 617 -4.75 -7.97 -17.42
N THR A 618 -4.03 -7.88 -16.29
CA THR A 618 -3.80 -8.98 -15.36
C THR A 618 -4.40 -8.67 -14.00
N ASP A 619 -5.66 -9.02 -13.85
CA ASP A 619 -6.45 -8.73 -12.65
C ASP A 619 -6.36 -9.86 -11.62
N ASN A 620 -6.81 -9.57 -10.39
CA ASN A 620 -6.96 -10.53 -9.29
C ASN A 620 -5.66 -11.31 -9.00
N SER A 621 -4.53 -10.62 -9.06
CA SER A 621 -3.22 -11.24 -9.12
C SER A 621 -2.32 -10.83 -7.95
N PHE A 622 -1.45 -11.74 -7.52
CA PHE A 622 -0.66 -11.56 -6.31
C PHE A 622 0.83 -11.85 -6.53
N ILE A 623 1.69 -10.97 -6.04
CA ILE A 623 3.15 -11.19 -6.04
C ILE A 623 3.73 -10.94 -4.65
N PHE A 624 4.52 -11.89 -4.17
CA PHE A 624 5.43 -11.73 -3.04
C PHE A 624 6.86 -12.09 -3.43
N GLY A 625 7.80 -11.16 -3.19
CA GLY A 625 9.23 -11.36 -3.44
C GLY A 625 9.80 -10.31 -4.38
N GLY A 626 10.73 -10.69 -5.26
CA GLY A 626 11.47 -9.73 -6.05
C GLY A 626 11.68 -10.08 -7.52
N ARG A 627 11.74 -9.07 -8.37
CA ARG A 627 12.03 -9.21 -9.81
C ARG A 627 10.99 -10.06 -10.58
N ASN A 628 9.78 -10.23 -10.06
CA ASN A 628 8.76 -11.05 -10.72
C ASN A 628 7.98 -10.25 -11.77
N ASN A 629 7.52 -10.94 -12.81
CA ASN A 629 6.67 -10.38 -13.86
C ASN A 629 5.42 -11.25 -14.06
N LEU A 630 4.26 -10.61 -14.05
CA LEU A 630 2.96 -11.25 -14.23
C LEU A 630 2.16 -10.43 -15.26
N GLY A 631 1.98 -10.96 -16.47
CA GLY A 631 1.15 -10.32 -17.50
C GLY A 631 1.82 -9.25 -18.37
N GLY A 632 3.14 -9.09 -18.31
CA GLY A 632 3.90 -8.23 -19.23
C GLY A 632 4.68 -9.01 -20.27
N GLU A 633 4.73 -8.54 -21.53
CA GLU A 633 5.88 -8.85 -22.40
C GLU A 633 7.16 -8.38 -21.68
N ALA A 634 8.27 -9.10 -21.87
CA ALA A 634 9.50 -8.99 -21.07
C ALA A 634 9.78 -7.55 -20.56
N VAL A 635 9.49 -7.32 -19.27
CA VAL A 635 9.64 -6.01 -18.62
C VAL A 635 10.97 -5.39 -19.01
N THR A 636 10.93 -4.30 -19.79
CA THR A 636 12.12 -3.50 -20.09
C THR A 636 12.62 -2.93 -18.78
N ARG A 637 13.67 -3.53 -18.25
CA ARG A 637 14.39 -3.05 -17.08
C ARG A 637 15.55 -2.17 -17.55
N ASP A 638 15.79 -1.07 -16.86
CA ASP A 638 16.95 -0.22 -17.11
C ASP A 638 18.27 -0.94 -16.75
N ALA A 639 19.40 -0.26 -16.92
CA ALA A 639 20.72 -0.80 -16.62
C ALA A 639 20.90 -1.21 -15.14
N ASN A 640 20.04 -0.73 -14.24
CA ASN A 640 20.05 -1.04 -12.81
C ASN A 640 19.03 -2.13 -12.42
N GLY A 641 18.27 -2.67 -13.38
CA GLY A 641 17.26 -3.70 -13.14
C GLY A 641 15.91 -3.16 -12.69
N VAL A 642 15.71 -1.84 -12.73
CA VAL A 642 14.46 -1.14 -12.37
C VAL A 642 13.52 -1.15 -13.57
N ILE A 643 12.22 -1.33 -13.32
CA ILE A 643 11.20 -1.36 -14.37
C ILE A 643 11.09 0.03 -15.04
N ALA A 644 11.13 0.11 -16.38
CA ALA A 644 11.04 1.39 -17.10
C ALA A 644 9.68 2.08 -16.86
N THR A 645 9.71 3.32 -16.36
CA THR A 645 8.58 4.03 -15.75
C THR A 645 7.87 5.05 -16.66
N ALA A 646 7.80 4.84 -17.99
CA ALA A 646 7.30 5.90 -18.89
C ALA A 646 5.80 5.81 -19.28
N ASP A 647 5.21 4.64 -19.55
CA ASP A 647 3.83 4.55 -20.09
C ASP A 647 3.06 3.28 -19.62
N GLY A 648 3.44 2.74 -18.47
CA GLY A 648 2.93 1.46 -17.97
C GLY A 648 3.49 0.26 -18.73
N ILE A 649 3.26 -0.94 -18.19
CA ILE A 649 3.51 -2.19 -18.91
C ILE A 649 2.33 -2.39 -19.87
N GLN A 650 2.44 -1.84 -21.07
CA GLN A 650 1.54 -2.16 -22.17
C GLN A 650 1.71 -3.64 -22.51
N SER A 651 0.66 -4.45 -22.36
CA SER A 651 0.72 -5.87 -22.70
C SER A 651 -0.66 -6.46 -22.96
N GLU A 652 -0.85 -7.01 -24.16
CA GLU A 652 -2.00 -7.83 -24.57
C GLU A 652 -2.07 -9.18 -23.81
N VAL A 653 -1.07 -9.50 -22.99
CA VAL A 653 -0.94 -10.78 -22.29
C VAL A 653 -1.68 -10.77 -20.95
N ASP A 654 -2.82 -11.45 -20.92
CA ASP A 654 -3.63 -11.61 -19.71
C ASP A 654 -3.14 -12.82 -18.87
N ALA A 655 -2.55 -12.54 -17.71
CA ALA A 655 -2.11 -13.53 -16.73
C ALA A 655 -2.97 -13.55 -15.47
N SER A 656 -4.25 -13.13 -15.56
CA SER A 656 -5.16 -12.95 -14.42
C SER A 656 -5.32 -14.20 -13.55
N ASN A 657 -5.72 -13.99 -12.29
CA ASN A 657 -5.95 -15.03 -11.28
C ASN A 657 -4.71 -15.87 -10.96
N SER A 658 -3.53 -15.27 -11.08
CA SER A 658 -2.25 -15.94 -10.89
C SER A 658 -1.53 -15.41 -9.66
N ALA A 659 -0.67 -16.24 -9.08
CA ALA A 659 0.09 -15.86 -7.89
C ALA A 659 1.55 -16.29 -7.99
N ILE A 660 2.46 -15.42 -7.55
CA ILE A 660 3.89 -15.69 -7.50
C ILE A 660 4.39 -15.47 -6.07
N VAL A 661 5.12 -16.47 -5.56
CA VAL A 661 5.93 -16.36 -4.35
C VAL A 661 7.37 -16.77 -4.69
N GLY A 662 8.28 -15.80 -4.69
CA GLY A 662 9.72 -16.03 -4.90
C GLY A 662 10.41 -14.95 -5.73
N TYR A 663 11.45 -15.33 -6.48
CA TYR A 663 12.35 -14.39 -7.16
C TYR A 663 12.53 -14.68 -8.65
N ASP A 664 12.51 -13.62 -9.46
CA ASP A 664 12.79 -13.66 -10.90
C ASP A 664 11.91 -14.66 -11.66
N ASN A 665 10.62 -14.70 -11.36
CA ASN A 665 9.65 -15.50 -12.12
C ASN A 665 8.97 -14.66 -13.21
N SER A 666 8.52 -15.32 -14.28
CA SER A 666 7.76 -14.70 -15.36
C SER A 666 6.58 -15.60 -15.73
N VAL A 667 5.36 -15.06 -15.61
CA VAL A 667 4.12 -15.77 -15.91
C VAL A 667 3.31 -14.94 -16.90
N GLN A 668 2.84 -15.60 -17.95
CA GLN A 668 2.17 -14.98 -19.12
C GLN A 668 0.83 -15.66 -19.43
N GLN A 669 0.31 -16.50 -18.53
CA GLN A 669 -0.94 -17.24 -18.72
C GLN A 669 -1.79 -17.11 -17.46
N LYS A 670 -3.11 -17.33 -17.60
CA LYS A 670 -4.07 -17.27 -16.51
C LYS A 670 -3.97 -18.47 -15.56
N ASN A 671 -4.45 -18.27 -14.34
CA ASN A 671 -4.60 -19.34 -13.34
C ASN A 671 -3.28 -20.09 -13.08
N VAL A 672 -2.14 -19.38 -13.04
CA VAL A 672 -0.83 -19.96 -12.80
C VAL A 672 -0.32 -19.62 -11.40
N PHE A 673 0.09 -20.63 -10.66
CA PHE A 673 0.61 -20.47 -9.31
C PHE A 673 2.07 -20.90 -9.26
N VAL A 674 2.95 -19.98 -8.87
CA VAL A 674 4.39 -20.22 -8.75
C VAL A 674 4.80 -20.08 -7.30
N LEU A 675 5.40 -21.14 -6.75
CA LEU A 675 6.12 -21.12 -5.49
C LEU A 675 7.56 -21.57 -5.76
N GLY A 676 8.44 -20.61 -6.07
CA GLY A 676 9.78 -20.91 -6.56
C GLY A 676 10.50 -19.71 -7.14
N ASN A 677 11.67 -19.95 -7.72
CA ASN A 677 12.49 -18.92 -8.33
C ASN A 677 12.85 -19.30 -9.77
N ARG A 678 13.11 -18.31 -10.62
CA ARG A 678 13.56 -18.53 -12.01
C ARG A 678 12.61 -19.42 -12.84
N VAL A 679 11.31 -19.39 -12.54
CA VAL A 679 10.28 -20.05 -13.35
C VAL A 679 9.91 -19.12 -14.51
N LYS A 680 10.23 -19.55 -15.74
CA LYS A 680 10.10 -18.71 -16.96
C LYS A 680 9.17 -19.30 -18.02
N THR A 681 8.97 -20.61 -17.99
CA THR A 681 8.08 -21.30 -18.93
C THR A 681 6.92 -21.89 -18.15
N THR A 682 5.74 -21.34 -18.38
CA THR A 682 4.50 -21.74 -17.71
C THR A 682 3.43 -22.09 -18.74
N VAL A 683 2.34 -22.66 -18.27
CA VAL A 683 1.14 -22.95 -19.06
C VAL A 683 -0.08 -22.73 -18.18
N GLU A 684 -1.23 -22.42 -18.76
CA GLU A 684 -2.46 -22.09 -18.04
C GLU A 684 -2.87 -23.18 -17.04
N ASN A 685 -3.64 -22.80 -16.00
CA ASN A 685 -4.23 -23.71 -15.00
C ASN A 685 -3.21 -24.64 -14.31
N SER A 686 -2.01 -24.13 -14.03
CA SER A 686 -0.87 -24.96 -13.60
C SER A 686 -0.18 -24.42 -12.35
N VAL A 687 0.50 -25.34 -11.66
CA VAL A 687 1.29 -25.05 -10.45
C VAL A 687 2.75 -25.39 -10.70
N PHE A 688 3.65 -24.47 -10.37
CA PHE A 688 5.10 -24.65 -10.50
C PHE A 688 5.76 -24.55 -9.13
N LEU A 689 6.42 -25.63 -8.71
CA LEU A 689 7.02 -25.76 -7.39
C LEU A 689 8.54 -25.89 -7.49
N GLY A 690 9.27 -24.98 -6.85
CA GLY A 690 10.72 -24.99 -6.73
C GLY A 690 11.47 -24.16 -7.77
N ASP A 691 12.79 -24.11 -7.58
CA ASP A 691 13.72 -23.34 -8.41
C ASP A 691 13.87 -23.89 -9.83
N SER A 692 13.87 -23.03 -10.85
CA SER A 692 14.05 -23.40 -12.27
C SER A 692 13.05 -24.44 -12.78
N THR A 693 11.92 -24.61 -12.09
CA THR A 693 10.84 -25.47 -12.55
C THR A 693 10.24 -24.88 -13.82
N ALA A 694 9.83 -25.73 -14.75
CA ALA A 694 9.41 -25.34 -16.09
C ALA A 694 8.25 -26.22 -16.58
N TYR A 695 7.41 -25.65 -17.44
CA TYR A 695 6.52 -26.44 -18.29
C TYR A 695 7.35 -27.09 -19.40
N LEU A 696 7.07 -28.37 -19.66
CA LEU A 696 7.61 -29.13 -20.78
C LEU A 696 6.42 -29.56 -21.66
N ALA A 697 6.43 -29.11 -22.91
CA ALA A 697 5.46 -29.55 -23.91
C ALA A 697 5.67 -31.02 -24.28
N ASP A 698 4.68 -31.62 -24.97
CA ASP A 698 4.83 -32.98 -25.51
C ASP A 698 6.06 -33.07 -26.41
N ASP A 699 6.96 -33.98 -26.08
CA ASP A 699 8.17 -34.27 -26.86
C ASP A 699 8.28 -35.76 -27.22
N ASN A 700 7.18 -36.52 -27.09
CA ASN A 700 7.07 -37.95 -27.33
C ASN A 700 8.05 -38.84 -26.55
N SER A 701 8.90 -38.29 -25.68
CA SER A 701 10.03 -39.01 -25.09
C SER A 701 10.11 -38.88 -23.57
N ARG A 702 9.76 -37.72 -23.01
CA ARG A 702 9.84 -37.41 -21.58
C ARG A 702 8.48 -37.10 -20.96
N THR A 703 7.61 -36.39 -21.66
CA THR A 703 6.28 -36.02 -21.16
C THR A 703 5.30 -35.80 -22.30
N LYS A 704 4.01 -35.86 -21.97
CA LYS A 704 2.88 -35.52 -22.85
C LYS A 704 2.30 -34.12 -22.58
N GLY A 705 2.85 -33.41 -21.59
CA GLY A 705 2.45 -32.04 -21.28
C GLY A 705 0.95 -31.94 -20.98
N ILE A 706 0.23 -31.14 -21.77
CA ILE A 706 -1.23 -30.96 -21.68
C ILE A 706 -1.98 -31.61 -22.85
N ASP A 707 -1.35 -32.54 -23.57
CA ASP A 707 -1.98 -33.24 -24.69
C ASP A 707 -3.16 -34.10 -24.20
N LYS A 708 -4.35 -33.80 -24.71
CA LYS A 708 -5.59 -34.53 -24.39
C LYS A 708 -5.77 -35.83 -25.18
N ASN A 709 -4.86 -36.15 -26.09
CA ASN A 709 -4.96 -37.33 -26.93
C ASN A 709 -4.20 -38.55 -26.37
N TYR A 710 -3.51 -38.41 -25.24
CA TYR A 710 -2.71 -39.48 -24.63
C TYR A 710 -3.55 -40.44 -23.78
N GLN A 711 -4.52 -41.10 -24.41
CA GLN A 711 -5.41 -42.08 -23.78
C GLN A 711 -4.91 -43.52 -23.90
N SER A 712 -3.90 -43.77 -24.76
CA SER A 712 -3.30 -45.10 -24.90
C SER A 712 -1.87 -45.04 -25.40
N TYR A 713 -1.11 -46.12 -25.14
CA TYR A 713 0.22 -46.36 -25.70
C TYR A 713 0.29 -47.77 -26.29
N GLN A 714 0.69 -47.86 -27.56
CA GLN A 714 0.92 -49.14 -28.23
C GLN A 714 2.29 -49.66 -27.83
N PHE A 715 2.31 -50.71 -27.00
CA PHE A 715 3.54 -51.35 -26.56
C PHE A 715 4.04 -52.36 -27.61
N SER A 716 3.13 -53.04 -28.30
CA SER A 716 3.39 -53.90 -29.46
C SER A 716 2.16 -53.95 -30.36
N ASP A 717 2.28 -54.57 -31.54
CA ASP A 717 1.18 -54.76 -32.50
C ASP A 717 -0.07 -55.44 -31.91
N THR A 718 0.07 -56.12 -30.77
CA THR A 718 -1.01 -56.85 -30.09
C THR A 718 -1.35 -56.30 -28.71
N LEU A 719 -0.57 -55.36 -28.16
CA LEU A 719 -0.75 -54.86 -26.78
C LEU A 719 -0.84 -53.33 -26.74
N ALA A 720 -2.07 -52.85 -26.54
CA ALA A 720 -2.39 -51.47 -26.24
C ALA A 720 -2.58 -51.27 -24.72
N LEU A 721 -1.86 -50.33 -24.13
CA LEU A 721 -2.09 -49.88 -22.76
C LEU A 721 -3.05 -48.69 -22.81
N ASN A 722 -4.19 -48.78 -22.14
CA ASN A 722 -5.16 -47.68 -22.06
C ASN A 722 -4.98 -46.92 -20.74
N PHE A 723 -5.03 -45.59 -20.78
CA PHE A 723 -4.82 -44.70 -19.64
C PHE A 723 -6.08 -43.89 -19.35
N ALA A 724 -6.49 -43.85 -18.08
CA ALA A 724 -7.62 -43.04 -17.64
C ALA A 724 -7.26 -41.54 -17.56
N GLY A 725 -8.22 -40.68 -17.90
CA GLY A 725 -8.13 -39.23 -17.70
C GLY A 725 -7.20 -38.47 -18.66
N GLY A 726 -6.56 -39.17 -19.60
CA GLY A 726 -5.68 -38.54 -20.61
C GLY A 726 -6.39 -37.49 -21.47
N ASP A 727 -7.71 -37.58 -21.61
CA ASP A 727 -8.59 -36.63 -22.32
C ASP A 727 -9.06 -35.44 -21.49
N GLN A 728 -8.84 -35.47 -20.17
CA GLN A 728 -9.33 -34.48 -19.21
C GLN A 728 -8.23 -33.57 -18.64
N VAL A 729 -7.02 -33.57 -19.24
CA VAL A 729 -5.88 -32.77 -18.76
C VAL A 729 -6.14 -31.27 -18.98
N VAL A 730 -6.11 -30.47 -17.91
CA VAL A 730 -6.34 -29.01 -17.95
C VAL A 730 -5.11 -28.17 -17.64
N GLY A 731 -4.07 -28.77 -17.06
CA GLY A 731 -2.85 -28.11 -16.63
C GLY A 731 -1.90 -29.11 -15.97
N VAL A 732 -0.80 -28.63 -15.39
CA VAL A 732 0.23 -29.48 -14.78
C VAL A 732 0.62 -29.00 -13.38
N VAL A 733 1.05 -29.94 -12.54
CA VAL A 733 1.89 -29.63 -11.38
C VAL A 733 3.34 -29.99 -11.74
N SER A 734 4.15 -28.98 -12.06
CA SER A 734 5.56 -29.19 -12.38
C SER A 734 6.42 -29.04 -11.13
N VAL A 735 7.33 -29.99 -10.92
CA VAL A 735 8.33 -29.99 -9.84
C VAL A 735 9.76 -30.04 -10.38
N GLY A 736 9.97 -29.87 -11.69
CA GLY A 736 11.28 -29.93 -12.33
C GLY A 736 11.29 -29.30 -13.71
N ASN A 737 12.33 -29.62 -14.48
CA ASN A 737 12.48 -29.24 -15.88
C ASN A 737 13.16 -30.40 -16.66
N GLY A 738 13.48 -30.17 -17.93
CA GLY A 738 14.04 -31.20 -18.82
C GLY A 738 15.43 -31.71 -18.45
N THR A 739 16.11 -31.08 -17.48
CA THR A 739 17.46 -31.42 -17.02
C THR A 739 17.57 -31.60 -15.50
N GLN A 740 16.60 -31.10 -14.74
CA GLN A 740 16.59 -31.12 -13.27
C GLN A 740 15.26 -31.69 -12.78
N THR A 741 15.32 -32.78 -12.03
CA THR A 741 14.14 -33.45 -11.46
C THR A 741 14.12 -33.38 -9.94
N ARG A 742 12.95 -33.61 -9.34
CA ARG A 742 12.77 -33.66 -7.89
C ARG A 742 12.05 -34.94 -7.49
N ARG A 743 12.40 -35.47 -6.31
CA ARG A 743 11.69 -36.60 -5.70
C ARG A 743 10.44 -36.08 -4.98
N ILE A 744 9.29 -36.69 -5.25
CA ILE A 744 8.07 -36.52 -4.46
C ILE A 744 8.08 -37.60 -3.37
N GLN A 745 8.10 -37.20 -2.10
CA GLN A 745 8.26 -38.11 -0.96
C GLN A 745 6.98 -38.17 -0.13
N ASN A 746 6.79 -39.26 0.64
CA ASN A 746 5.62 -39.49 1.48
C ASN A 746 4.27 -39.55 0.72
N VAL A 747 4.30 -40.04 -0.51
CA VAL A 747 3.08 -40.30 -1.29
C VAL A 747 2.39 -41.55 -0.74
N ALA A 748 1.18 -41.36 -0.21
CA ALA A 748 0.34 -42.48 0.23
C ALA A 748 -0.03 -43.38 -0.97
N PRO A 749 -0.35 -44.67 -0.77
CA PRO A 749 -0.78 -45.53 -1.86
C PRO A 749 -2.00 -44.97 -2.60
N GLY A 750 -1.92 -44.82 -3.93
CA GLY A 750 -3.03 -44.39 -4.78
C GLY A 750 -4.01 -45.53 -5.12
N LEU A 751 -5.19 -45.24 -5.66
CA LEU A 751 -6.09 -46.31 -6.12
C LEU A 751 -5.49 -47.05 -7.33
N ILE A 752 -5.51 -48.38 -7.31
CA ILE A 752 -5.09 -49.22 -8.45
C ILE A 752 -6.36 -49.75 -9.14
N SER A 753 -6.79 -49.10 -10.23
CA SER A 753 -7.92 -49.52 -11.06
C SER A 753 -7.81 -48.95 -12.47
N ALA A 754 -8.59 -49.48 -13.43
CA ALA A 754 -8.59 -49.03 -14.82
C ALA A 754 -9.02 -47.57 -15.03
N ASN A 755 -9.70 -46.97 -14.04
CA ASN A 755 -10.21 -45.60 -14.09
C ASN A 755 -9.43 -44.64 -13.15
N SER A 756 -8.34 -45.11 -12.52
CA SER A 756 -7.59 -44.31 -11.54
C SER A 756 -6.74 -43.21 -12.20
N THR A 757 -6.70 -42.03 -11.57
CA THR A 757 -5.82 -40.92 -11.94
C THR A 757 -4.88 -40.53 -10.79
N ASP A 758 -4.81 -41.36 -9.74
CA ASP A 758 -3.97 -41.14 -8.57
C ASP A 758 -2.50 -41.42 -8.88
N ALA A 759 -1.60 -40.64 -8.28
CA ALA A 759 -0.20 -41.00 -8.23
C ALA A 759 0.00 -42.26 -7.37
N ILE A 760 0.65 -43.28 -7.92
CA ILE A 760 1.07 -44.47 -7.16
C ILE A 760 2.45 -44.26 -6.54
N ASN A 761 2.72 -44.94 -5.43
CA ASN A 761 4.05 -44.94 -4.82
C ASN A 761 4.85 -46.21 -5.17
N GLY A 762 6.13 -46.24 -4.77
CA GLY A 762 7.02 -47.35 -5.09
C GLY A 762 6.62 -48.70 -4.46
N SER A 763 5.93 -48.73 -3.32
CA SER A 763 5.54 -50.00 -2.69
C SER A 763 4.40 -50.69 -3.43
N GLN A 764 3.49 -49.93 -4.05
CA GLN A 764 2.45 -50.47 -4.92
C GLN A 764 3.04 -51.10 -6.19
N LEU A 765 3.98 -50.41 -6.83
CA LEU A 765 4.68 -50.95 -7.99
C LEU A 765 5.50 -52.20 -7.61
N TYR A 766 6.19 -52.16 -6.47
CA TYR A 766 6.94 -53.31 -5.95
C TYR A 766 6.04 -54.53 -5.71
N GLN A 767 4.85 -54.33 -5.14
CA GLN A 767 3.89 -55.41 -4.94
C GLN A 767 3.43 -56.03 -6.26
N ILE A 768 3.09 -55.23 -7.27
CA ILE A 768 2.67 -55.75 -8.59
C ILE A 768 3.82 -56.46 -9.30
N ALA A 769 5.03 -55.89 -9.28
CA ALA A 769 6.22 -56.49 -9.90
C ALA A 769 6.57 -57.86 -9.29
N GLY A 770 6.31 -58.06 -7.99
CA GLY A 770 6.51 -59.33 -7.30
C GLY A 770 5.42 -60.39 -7.50
N GLN A 771 4.34 -60.07 -8.22
CA GLN A 771 3.20 -60.98 -8.48
C GLN A 771 3.28 -61.65 -9.87
N LEU A 772 4.39 -61.48 -10.59
CA LEU A 772 4.63 -62.15 -11.87
C LEU A 772 4.86 -63.65 -11.65
N THR A 773 4.05 -64.48 -12.33
CA THR A 773 3.98 -65.96 -12.34
C THR A 773 4.08 -66.65 -10.97
N HIS A 774 2.95 -66.79 -10.29
CA HIS A 774 2.83 -67.76 -9.20
C HIS A 774 2.71 -69.19 -9.75
N TYR A 775 3.29 -70.15 -9.03
CA TYR A 775 3.34 -71.59 -9.33
C TYR A 775 4.41 -72.08 -10.32
N TYR A 776 5.26 -71.19 -10.82
CA TYR A 776 6.39 -71.57 -11.67
C TYR A 776 7.69 -70.98 -11.07
N SER A 777 8.51 -71.83 -10.45
CA SER A 777 9.75 -71.41 -9.78
C SER A 777 10.93 -72.27 -10.24
N VAL A 778 12.01 -71.60 -10.62
CA VAL A 778 13.27 -72.21 -11.01
C VAL A 778 14.35 -71.64 -10.07
N ASN A 779 14.95 -72.48 -9.24
CA ASN A 779 16.08 -72.08 -8.39
C ASN A 779 17.38 -72.27 -9.17
N ASP A 780 18.00 -71.17 -9.58
CA ASP A 780 19.28 -71.12 -10.30
C ASP A 780 20.50 -70.90 -9.39
N ASN A 781 20.30 -70.99 -8.07
CA ASN A 781 21.32 -70.72 -7.05
C ASN A 781 21.84 -69.27 -7.05
N GLY A 782 21.02 -68.31 -7.52
CA GLY A 782 21.29 -66.88 -7.46
C GLY A 782 22.16 -66.34 -8.60
N VAL A 783 22.52 -67.19 -9.58
CA VAL A 783 23.29 -66.79 -10.77
C VAL A 783 22.44 -67.05 -12.00
N GLN A 784 22.11 -65.97 -12.70
CA GLN A 784 21.32 -65.99 -13.92
C GLN A 784 22.01 -66.88 -14.97
N GLN A 785 21.27 -67.84 -15.51
CA GLN A 785 21.69 -68.77 -16.56
C GLN A 785 20.69 -68.73 -17.73
N GLY A 786 20.82 -69.61 -18.74
CA GLY A 786 19.93 -69.62 -19.91
C GLY A 786 18.44 -69.86 -19.55
N ASN A 787 17.53 -69.44 -20.43
CA ASN A 787 16.07 -69.46 -20.20
C ASN A 787 15.58 -68.58 -19.01
N TYR A 788 16.42 -67.67 -18.49
CA TYR A 788 16.01 -66.69 -17.46
C TYR A 788 14.93 -65.72 -17.96
N ASN A 789 14.98 -65.37 -19.25
CA ASN A 789 13.98 -64.52 -19.91
C ASN A 789 12.75 -65.30 -20.42
N ASN A 790 12.62 -66.59 -20.07
CA ASN A 790 11.62 -67.51 -20.61
C ASN A 790 11.66 -67.66 -22.16
N ASP A 791 12.84 -67.53 -22.75
CA ASP A 791 13.11 -67.58 -24.20
C ASP A 791 13.58 -68.96 -24.71
N GLY A 792 13.70 -69.95 -23.82
CA GLY A 792 14.15 -71.31 -24.14
C GLY A 792 13.17 -72.10 -25.02
N ALA A 793 11.89 -71.71 -25.06
CA ALA A 793 10.88 -72.31 -25.93
C ALA A 793 10.91 -71.67 -27.33
N SER A 794 11.92 -72.02 -28.12
CA SER A 794 12.13 -71.44 -29.47
C SER A 794 11.40 -72.19 -30.58
N GLY A 795 10.98 -73.44 -30.35
CA GLY A 795 10.10 -74.17 -31.24
C GLY A 795 8.65 -73.66 -31.19
N VAL A 796 7.94 -73.70 -32.31
CA VAL A 796 6.51 -73.34 -32.36
C VAL A 796 5.71 -74.27 -31.44
N ASN A 797 4.87 -73.72 -30.56
CA ASN A 797 4.08 -74.48 -29.55
C ASN A 797 4.93 -75.29 -28.55
N ALA A 798 6.21 -74.92 -28.36
CA ALA A 798 7.09 -75.60 -27.41
C ALA A 798 6.90 -75.11 -25.96
N LEU A 799 7.34 -75.92 -24.99
CA LEU A 799 7.42 -75.58 -23.57
C LEU A 799 8.85 -75.83 -23.08
N ALA A 800 9.54 -74.79 -22.60
CA ALA A 800 10.84 -74.91 -21.95
C ALA A 800 10.74 -74.47 -20.49
N ALA A 801 11.10 -75.36 -19.56
CA ALA A 801 10.99 -75.10 -18.14
C ALA A 801 12.19 -75.56 -17.32
N GLY A 802 12.83 -74.63 -16.61
CA GLY A 802 14.04 -74.87 -15.81
C GLY A 802 15.26 -74.09 -16.30
N VAL A 803 16.31 -74.09 -15.47
CA VAL A 803 17.58 -73.39 -15.72
C VAL A 803 18.23 -73.95 -16.98
N ASN A 804 18.51 -73.13 -17.98
CA ASN A 804 19.07 -73.58 -19.27
C ASN A 804 18.23 -74.64 -20.02
N ALA A 805 16.92 -74.72 -19.80
CA ALA A 805 16.06 -75.58 -20.63
C ALA A 805 15.89 -74.96 -22.02
N HIS A 806 16.00 -75.78 -23.08
CA HIS A 806 15.73 -75.35 -24.46
C HIS A 806 14.83 -76.38 -25.15
N ALA A 807 13.67 -75.93 -25.61
CA ALA A 807 12.79 -76.71 -26.47
C ALA A 807 12.90 -76.14 -27.90
N LEU A 808 13.95 -76.57 -28.61
CA LEU A 808 14.32 -75.97 -29.91
C LEU A 808 13.42 -76.41 -31.07
N GLY A 809 12.86 -77.63 -31.03
CA GLY A 809 11.94 -78.14 -32.05
C GLY A 809 10.46 -77.83 -31.75
N SER A 810 9.62 -77.80 -32.79
CA SER A 810 8.18 -77.53 -32.65
C SER A 810 7.48 -78.55 -31.76
N SER A 811 6.51 -78.10 -30.96
CA SER A 811 5.72 -78.89 -30.00
C SER A 811 6.57 -79.72 -29.03
N THR A 812 7.83 -79.33 -28.79
CA THR A 812 8.73 -80.01 -27.86
C THR A 812 8.49 -79.52 -26.43
N ILE A 813 8.55 -80.44 -25.47
CA ILE A 813 8.52 -80.15 -24.04
C ILE A 813 9.92 -80.43 -23.49
N ALA A 814 10.59 -79.42 -22.92
CA ALA A 814 11.86 -79.55 -22.21
C ALA A 814 11.69 -79.08 -20.77
N ILE A 815 11.85 -79.95 -19.79
CA ILE A 815 11.65 -79.66 -18.35
C ILE A 815 12.86 -80.14 -17.54
N GLY A 816 13.59 -79.25 -16.89
CA GLY A 816 14.74 -79.56 -16.04
C GLY A 816 15.99 -78.72 -16.39
N ASN A 817 16.99 -78.72 -15.51
CA ASN A 817 18.21 -77.94 -15.74
C ASN A 817 18.98 -78.50 -16.95
N GLY A 818 19.21 -77.69 -17.98
CA GLY A 818 19.96 -78.08 -19.19
C GLY A 818 19.22 -79.05 -20.11
N ALA A 819 17.91 -79.27 -19.91
CA ALA A 819 17.12 -80.17 -20.75
C ALA A 819 16.99 -79.64 -22.19
N GLY A 820 17.22 -80.50 -23.18
CA GLY A 820 16.95 -80.23 -24.59
C GLY A 820 17.87 -79.23 -25.29
N ARG A 821 18.97 -78.78 -24.65
CA ARG A 821 19.93 -77.78 -25.19
C ARG A 821 20.37 -78.03 -26.63
N ASN A 822 20.46 -79.30 -27.00
CA ASN A 822 20.95 -79.72 -28.31
C ASN A 822 19.90 -80.47 -29.14
N THR A 823 18.63 -80.55 -28.73
CA THR A 823 17.60 -81.31 -29.44
C THR A 823 16.73 -80.42 -30.31
N THR A 824 16.89 -80.51 -31.63
CA THR A 824 16.20 -79.66 -32.62
C THR A 824 15.02 -80.33 -33.32
N GLY A 825 14.83 -81.64 -33.14
CA GLY A 825 13.68 -82.34 -33.73
C GLY A 825 12.35 -82.03 -33.01
N ASN A 826 11.24 -82.26 -33.71
CA ASN A 826 9.90 -81.88 -33.26
C ASN A 826 9.24 -82.94 -32.34
N ASN A 827 8.20 -82.54 -31.61
CA ASN A 827 7.32 -83.41 -30.82
C ASN A 827 8.03 -84.24 -29.74
N ASN A 828 9.16 -83.77 -29.21
CA ASN A 828 9.86 -84.50 -28.15
C ASN A 828 9.31 -84.18 -26.76
N VAL A 829 9.43 -85.13 -25.84
CA VAL A 829 9.25 -84.90 -24.41
C VAL A 829 10.57 -85.17 -23.71
N ILE A 830 11.16 -84.15 -23.10
CA ILE A 830 12.50 -84.19 -22.52
C ILE A 830 12.41 -83.69 -21.09
N ILE A 831 12.63 -84.57 -20.11
CA ILE A 831 12.44 -84.26 -18.70
C ILE A 831 13.64 -84.73 -17.88
N GLY A 832 14.31 -83.82 -17.18
CA GLY A 832 15.38 -84.09 -16.22
C GLY A 832 16.69 -83.33 -16.47
N LEU A 833 17.63 -83.44 -15.53
CA LEU A 833 18.93 -82.74 -15.58
C LEU A 833 19.72 -83.18 -16.82
N ASN A 834 20.04 -82.24 -17.72
CA ASN A 834 20.81 -82.46 -18.94
C ASN A 834 20.26 -83.57 -19.85
N ALA A 835 18.95 -83.86 -19.79
CA ALA A 835 18.32 -84.82 -20.69
C ALA A 835 18.32 -84.27 -22.12
N GLY A 836 18.61 -85.11 -23.11
CA GLY A 836 18.61 -84.73 -24.54
C GLY A 836 19.88 -84.03 -25.00
N ASN A 837 20.89 -83.89 -24.15
CA ASN A 837 22.19 -83.40 -24.58
C ASN A 837 22.94 -84.56 -25.24
N GLY A 838 23.40 -84.41 -26.49
CA GLY A 838 24.14 -85.47 -27.20
C GLY A 838 25.38 -85.94 -26.43
N SER A 839 26.03 -87.01 -26.89
CA SER A 839 27.28 -87.52 -26.27
C SER A 839 28.42 -86.48 -26.20
N SER A 840 28.28 -85.35 -26.90
CA SER A 840 29.12 -84.16 -26.82
C SER A 840 28.22 -82.92 -26.67
N ASP A 841 28.62 -81.97 -25.82
CA ASP A 841 27.91 -80.71 -25.54
C ASP A 841 27.73 -79.82 -26.80
N THR A 842 28.39 -80.16 -27.91
CA THR A 842 28.41 -79.40 -29.17
C THR A 842 27.63 -80.04 -30.33
N ALA A 843 27.13 -81.28 -30.19
CA ALA A 843 26.46 -81.99 -31.29
C ALA A 843 24.94 -81.82 -31.21
N GLN A 844 24.34 -81.19 -32.22
CA GLN A 844 22.88 -81.09 -32.34
C GLN A 844 22.25 -82.43 -32.73
N SER A 845 21.21 -82.81 -31.99
CA SER A 845 20.41 -84.02 -32.17
C SER A 845 19.10 -83.68 -32.88
N THR A 846 18.85 -84.27 -34.05
CA THR A 846 17.62 -84.09 -34.87
C THR A 846 16.49 -85.05 -34.48
N THR A 847 16.64 -85.76 -33.36
CA THR A 847 15.67 -86.73 -32.81
C THR A 847 14.29 -86.12 -32.69
N ALA A 848 13.25 -86.80 -33.19
CA ALA A 848 11.87 -86.34 -33.16
C ALA A 848 10.92 -87.40 -32.57
N GLU A 849 9.75 -86.97 -32.09
CA GLU A 849 8.68 -87.81 -31.52
C GLU A 849 9.16 -88.75 -30.40
N SER A 850 10.22 -88.37 -29.67
CA SER A 850 10.90 -89.24 -28.70
C SER A 850 10.69 -88.76 -27.27
N VAL A 851 10.76 -89.69 -26.32
CA VAL A 851 10.53 -89.43 -24.89
C VAL A 851 11.79 -89.73 -24.08
N LEU A 852 12.34 -88.70 -23.43
CA LEU A 852 13.44 -88.78 -22.47
C LEU A 852 12.98 -88.38 -21.09
N ILE A 853 13.16 -89.25 -20.12
CA ILE A 853 12.84 -88.94 -18.73
C ILE A 853 13.96 -89.46 -17.82
N GLY A 854 14.72 -88.56 -17.19
CA GLY A 854 15.80 -88.91 -16.26
C GLY A 854 16.98 -87.93 -16.27
N ASN A 855 17.97 -88.18 -15.43
CA ASN A 855 19.23 -87.41 -15.42
C ASN A 855 20.18 -87.93 -16.51
N ARG A 856 20.71 -87.03 -17.36
CA ARG A 856 21.65 -87.34 -18.45
C ARG A 856 21.16 -88.46 -19.36
N VAL A 857 19.89 -88.41 -19.74
CA VAL A 857 19.34 -89.34 -20.74
C VAL A 857 19.78 -88.85 -22.11
N ASN A 858 20.49 -89.71 -22.83
CA ASN A 858 21.10 -89.37 -24.11
C ASN A 858 20.52 -90.24 -25.23
N TYR A 859 20.72 -89.78 -26.46
CA TYR A 859 20.38 -90.49 -27.68
C TYR A 859 21.64 -90.81 -28.50
N GLY A 860 21.55 -91.81 -29.36
CA GLY A 860 22.38 -91.87 -30.57
C GLY A 860 21.97 -90.75 -31.55
N LEU A 861 22.88 -90.28 -32.40
CA LEU A 861 22.57 -89.26 -33.42
C LEU A 861 21.40 -89.75 -34.32
N SER A 862 20.33 -88.94 -34.45
CA SER A 862 19.16 -89.17 -35.35
C SER A 862 18.23 -90.35 -35.02
N VAL A 863 17.85 -90.54 -33.75
CA VAL A 863 16.81 -91.53 -33.37
C VAL A 863 15.41 -90.90 -33.27
N ASN A 864 14.46 -91.39 -34.07
CA ASN A 864 13.06 -90.96 -34.01
C ASN A 864 12.19 -92.01 -33.31
N ARG A 865 11.18 -91.55 -32.59
CA ARG A 865 10.20 -92.38 -31.86
C ARG A 865 10.80 -93.31 -30.80
N ALA A 866 11.95 -92.93 -30.23
CA ALA A 866 12.61 -93.70 -29.18
C ALA A 866 12.12 -93.28 -27.79
N VAL A 867 12.15 -94.21 -26.83
CA VAL A 867 11.82 -93.95 -25.43
C VAL A 867 13.00 -94.35 -24.56
N ALA A 868 13.58 -93.39 -23.84
CA ALA A 868 14.60 -93.66 -22.84
C ALA A 868 14.14 -93.12 -21.48
N LEU A 869 13.87 -94.03 -20.56
CA LEU A 869 13.28 -93.73 -19.26
C LEU A 869 14.19 -94.23 -18.14
N GLY A 870 14.85 -93.32 -17.44
CA GLY A 870 15.78 -93.60 -16.35
C GLY A 870 17.09 -92.83 -16.48
N SER A 871 17.74 -92.56 -15.34
CA SER A 871 19.04 -91.86 -15.33
C SER A 871 20.08 -92.61 -16.18
N GLY A 872 20.70 -91.92 -17.15
CA GLY A 872 21.69 -92.51 -18.06
C GLY A 872 21.13 -93.60 -18.98
N ALA A 873 19.81 -93.72 -19.12
CA ALA A 873 19.22 -94.61 -20.12
C ALA A 873 19.54 -94.10 -21.53
N MET A 874 19.74 -95.02 -22.47
CA MET A 874 20.11 -94.67 -23.85
C MET A 874 19.44 -95.61 -24.85
N ALA A 875 18.58 -95.04 -25.70
CA ALA A 875 18.03 -95.74 -26.85
C ALA A 875 18.87 -95.35 -28.08
N TYR A 876 19.57 -96.32 -28.67
CA TYR A 876 20.50 -96.07 -29.77
C TYR A 876 19.86 -96.10 -31.15
N ASN A 877 18.69 -96.73 -31.32
CA ASN A 877 18.04 -96.87 -32.62
C ASN A 877 16.59 -96.34 -32.61
N MET A 878 15.97 -96.25 -33.79
CA MET A 878 14.57 -95.84 -33.92
C MET A 878 13.63 -96.85 -33.24
N PHE A 879 12.53 -96.35 -32.64
CA PHE A 879 11.53 -97.15 -31.90
C PHE A 879 12.03 -97.96 -30.70
N ASP A 880 13.31 -97.85 -30.35
CA ASP A 880 13.87 -98.52 -29.19
C ASP A 880 13.29 -97.98 -27.88
N VAL A 881 13.17 -98.86 -26.90
CA VAL A 881 12.77 -98.53 -25.53
C VAL A 881 13.87 -98.96 -24.57
N ALA A 882 14.61 -97.99 -24.03
CA ALA A 882 15.52 -98.22 -22.91
C ALA A 882 14.79 -97.93 -21.60
N LEU A 883 14.44 -98.97 -20.84
CA LEU A 883 13.61 -98.87 -19.65
C LEU A 883 14.42 -99.17 -18.38
N GLY A 884 14.61 -98.13 -17.57
CA GLY A 884 15.33 -98.13 -16.30
C GLY A 884 16.68 -97.41 -16.37
N ALA A 885 17.16 -96.94 -15.21
CA ALA A 885 18.47 -96.28 -15.09
C ALA A 885 19.62 -97.15 -15.62
N GLY A 886 20.48 -96.56 -16.45
CA GLY A 886 21.60 -97.23 -17.11
C GLY A 886 21.22 -98.27 -18.16
N SER A 887 19.92 -98.46 -18.48
CA SER A 887 19.51 -99.36 -19.55
C SER A 887 19.94 -98.81 -20.89
N GLN A 888 20.50 -99.66 -21.73
CA GLN A 888 20.95 -99.31 -23.06
C GLN A 888 20.42 -100.35 -24.04
N THR A 889 19.80 -99.90 -25.13
CA THR A 889 19.61 -100.79 -26.27
C THR A 889 20.95 -101.04 -26.96
N GLU A 890 21.05 -102.08 -27.76
CA GLU A 890 22.27 -102.33 -28.52
C GLU A 890 22.49 -101.21 -29.55
N ASN A 891 23.71 -100.70 -29.68
CA ASN A 891 24.00 -99.70 -30.70
C ASN A 891 24.19 -100.37 -32.07
N LEU A 892 23.18 -100.31 -32.93
CA LEU A 892 23.21 -100.88 -34.27
C LEU A 892 23.56 -99.83 -35.34
N ASN A 893 24.04 -98.63 -34.93
CA ASN A 893 24.31 -97.49 -35.82
C ASN A 893 23.13 -97.16 -36.75
N GLY A 894 21.90 -97.24 -36.24
CA GLY A 894 20.68 -96.95 -37.00
C GLY A 894 20.11 -98.11 -37.84
N ALA A 895 20.70 -99.31 -37.76
CA ALA A 895 20.10 -100.51 -38.32
C ALA A 895 19.00 -101.09 -37.42
N MET A 896 18.02 -101.79 -38.00
CA MET A 896 16.97 -102.51 -37.26
C MET A 896 17.55 -103.76 -36.58
N PRO A 897 17.09 -104.16 -35.38
CA PRO A 897 17.50 -105.41 -34.76
C PRO A 897 17.28 -106.62 -35.68
N MET A 898 18.26 -107.52 -35.76
CA MET A 898 18.12 -108.74 -36.53
C MET A 898 17.12 -109.68 -35.86
N ALA A 899 16.24 -110.28 -36.65
CA ALA A 899 15.23 -111.19 -36.16
C ALA A 899 15.88 -112.54 -35.74
N VAL A 900 15.51 -113.05 -34.58
CA VAL A 900 15.97 -114.36 -34.10
C VAL A 900 14.99 -115.43 -34.58
N THR A 901 15.39 -116.22 -35.58
CA THR A 901 14.54 -117.24 -36.22
C THR A 901 14.75 -118.65 -35.67
N GLU A 902 15.90 -118.88 -35.04
CA GLU A 902 16.31 -120.16 -34.48
C GLU A 902 17.24 -119.96 -33.28
N ALA A 903 17.33 -120.97 -32.42
CA ALA A 903 18.31 -121.05 -31.34
C ALA A 903 18.87 -122.47 -31.25
N THR A 904 20.19 -122.61 -31.13
CA THR A 904 20.83 -123.91 -30.92
C THR A 904 21.22 -124.04 -29.45
N VAL A 905 20.67 -125.03 -28.75
CA VAL A 905 20.98 -125.34 -27.34
C VAL A 905 21.48 -126.78 -27.26
N ASN A 906 22.70 -126.99 -26.76
CA ASN A 906 23.33 -128.32 -26.63
C ASN A 906 23.29 -129.17 -27.92
N GLY A 907 23.44 -128.54 -29.09
CA GLY A 907 23.45 -129.22 -30.39
C GLY A 907 22.06 -129.50 -30.99
N MET A 908 20.98 -129.16 -30.30
CA MET A 908 19.61 -129.20 -30.84
C MET A 908 19.23 -127.81 -31.34
N THR A 909 18.85 -127.71 -32.61
CA THR A 909 18.32 -126.49 -33.22
C THR A 909 16.83 -126.42 -32.99
N TYR A 910 16.38 -125.37 -32.30
CA TYR A 910 14.98 -124.97 -32.15
C TYR A 910 14.69 -123.89 -33.19
N ASP A 911 13.77 -124.16 -34.11
CA ASP A 911 13.38 -123.27 -35.20
C ASP A 911 11.89 -122.90 -35.14
N GLY A 912 11.43 -122.08 -36.10
CA GLY A 912 10.02 -121.71 -36.23
C GLY A 912 9.53 -120.62 -35.26
N PHE A 913 10.42 -119.81 -34.68
CA PHE A 913 10.04 -118.71 -33.78
C PHE A 913 9.21 -117.64 -34.51
N GLN A 914 8.06 -117.28 -33.94
CA GLN A 914 7.18 -116.30 -34.60
C GLN A 914 7.74 -114.90 -34.63
N ASN A 915 7.37 -114.16 -35.68
CA ASN A 915 7.90 -112.83 -36.03
C ASN A 915 9.42 -112.78 -36.26
N GLY A 916 10.10 -113.94 -36.30
CA GLY A 916 11.49 -114.07 -36.77
C GLY A 916 11.65 -113.82 -38.28
N MET A 917 10.59 -113.99 -39.09
CA MET A 917 10.67 -114.01 -40.56
C MET A 917 10.06 -112.79 -41.27
N ARG A 918 10.01 -111.61 -40.64
CA ARG A 918 9.74 -110.35 -41.36
C ARG A 918 10.70 -109.26 -40.94
N ASN A 919 11.19 -108.54 -41.95
CA ASN A 919 12.07 -107.37 -41.91
C ASN A 919 11.43 -106.16 -41.18
N THR A 920 10.94 -106.35 -39.96
CA THR A 920 10.20 -105.37 -39.14
C THR A 920 10.19 -105.82 -37.67
N VAL A 921 11.36 -105.98 -37.04
CA VAL A 921 11.45 -105.67 -35.61
C VAL A 921 11.60 -104.16 -35.55
N SER A 922 10.52 -103.44 -35.24
CA SER A 922 10.54 -101.97 -35.31
C SER A 922 11.55 -101.37 -34.33
N GLY A 923 11.79 -102.02 -33.19
CA GLY A 923 12.78 -101.65 -32.18
C GLY A 923 12.86 -102.72 -31.08
N THR A 924 13.80 -102.57 -30.15
CA THR A 924 13.97 -103.46 -28.99
C THR A 924 13.63 -102.77 -27.68
N VAL A 925 13.14 -103.55 -26.71
CA VAL A 925 12.98 -103.09 -25.31
C VAL A 925 14.16 -103.61 -24.49
N SER A 926 15.06 -102.73 -24.07
CA SER A 926 16.13 -103.09 -23.16
C SER A 926 15.80 -102.71 -21.72
N LEU A 927 15.97 -103.66 -20.81
CA LEU A 927 15.80 -103.49 -19.37
C LEU A 927 17.14 -103.36 -18.63
N GLY A 928 18.25 -103.28 -19.36
CA GLY A 928 19.59 -103.35 -18.78
C GLY A 928 20.68 -102.91 -19.76
N THR A 929 21.94 -103.18 -19.42
CA THR A 929 23.07 -102.96 -20.31
C THR A 929 24.07 -104.10 -20.19
N THR A 930 24.83 -104.32 -21.25
CA THR A 930 25.91 -105.31 -21.36
C THR A 930 27.21 -104.59 -21.67
N ASP A 931 28.32 -105.04 -21.07
CA ASP A 931 29.64 -104.56 -21.50
C ASP A 931 30.04 -105.18 -22.87
N ARG A 932 31.21 -104.76 -23.40
CA ARG A 932 31.73 -105.24 -24.69
C ARG A 932 32.04 -106.75 -24.73
N ASN A 933 31.93 -107.45 -23.61
CA ASN A 933 32.15 -108.89 -23.48
C ASN A 933 30.86 -109.67 -23.19
N GLY A 934 29.69 -109.01 -23.27
CA GLY A 934 28.40 -109.63 -23.00
C GLY A 934 28.10 -109.87 -21.52
N LEU A 935 28.92 -109.35 -20.59
CA LEU A 935 28.68 -109.46 -19.16
C LEU A 935 27.85 -108.26 -18.69
N SER A 936 26.69 -108.52 -18.09
CA SER A 936 25.75 -107.47 -17.74
C SER A 936 26.19 -106.67 -16.50
N THR A 937 26.28 -105.34 -16.64
CA THR A 937 26.56 -104.44 -15.51
C THR A 937 25.29 -103.88 -14.87
N THR A 938 24.13 -104.03 -15.53
CA THR A 938 22.79 -103.70 -14.98
C THR A 938 21.73 -104.55 -15.68
N VAL A 939 21.00 -105.40 -14.95
CA VAL A 939 19.85 -106.20 -15.43
C VAL A 939 18.67 -106.08 -14.48
N ARG A 940 17.46 -106.31 -14.99
CA ARG A 940 16.22 -106.27 -14.21
C ARG A 940 15.42 -107.56 -14.37
N ARG A 941 14.72 -107.94 -13.29
CA ARG A 941 13.75 -109.05 -13.30
C ARG A 941 12.40 -108.54 -13.80
N LEU A 942 11.74 -109.30 -14.67
CA LEU A 942 10.31 -109.14 -14.94
C LEU A 942 9.53 -109.97 -13.91
N THR A 943 8.92 -109.32 -12.94
CA THR A 943 8.07 -109.96 -11.91
C THR A 943 6.60 -109.62 -12.15
N ASN A 944 5.68 -110.47 -11.68
CA ASN A 944 4.23 -110.37 -11.94
C ASN A 944 3.83 -110.49 -13.42
N LEU A 945 4.66 -111.16 -14.23
CA LEU A 945 4.33 -111.51 -15.61
C LEU A 945 3.24 -112.60 -15.60
N ALA A 946 2.05 -112.26 -16.08
CA ALA A 946 0.98 -113.24 -16.32
C ALA A 946 1.45 -114.31 -17.32
N ALA A 947 0.80 -115.48 -17.32
CA ALA A 947 1.15 -116.53 -18.26
C ALA A 947 0.91 -116.05 -19.70
N GLY A 948 1.95 -116.11 -20.53
CA GLY A 948 1.84 -115.84 -21.97
C GLY A 948 1.08 -116.96 -22.69
N ARG A 949 0.69 -116.78 -23.94
CA ARG A 949 0.14 -117.89 -24.72
C ARG A 949 1.24 -118.91 -25.03
N ILE A 950 0.93 -120.19 -24.90
CA ILE A 950 1.81 -121.29 -25.35
C ILE A 950 1.19 -121.83 -26.64
N SER A 951 1.55 -121.23 -27.78
CA SER A 951 1.12 -121.67 -29.10
C SER A 951 2.19 -121.34 -30.14
N ALA A 952 2.13 -122.00 -31.30
CA ALA A 952 3.05 -121.77 -32.41
C ALA A 952 3.03 -120.34 -32.94
N THR A 953 2.05 -119.51 -32.57
CA THR A 953 1.95 -118.11 -33.01
C THR A 953 2.17 -117.08 -31.91
N SER A 954 2.52 -117.50 -30.69
CA SER A 954 2.67 -116.59 -29.56
C SER A 954 3.91 -115.72 -29.68
N THR A 955 3.76 -114.44 -29.34
CA THR A 955 4.86 -113.48 -29.19
C THR A 955 4.92 -112.94 -27.76
N ASP A 956 4.23 -113.62 -26.84
CA ASP A 956 4.16 -113.22 -25.44
C ASP A 956 5.42 -113.70 -24.73
N ALA A 957 5.89 -112.92 -23.76
CA ALA A 957 6.89 -113.42 -22.83
C ALA A 957 6.26 -114.54 -21.97
N ILE A 958 6.96 -115.67 -21.83
CA ILE A 958 6.56 -116.77 -20.94
C ILE A 958 7.10 -116.53 -19.54
N ASN A 959 6.32 -116.90 -18.51
CA ASN A 959 6.77 -116.81 -17.13
C ASN A 959 7.33 -118.14 -16.61
N GLY A 960 7.89 -118.12 -15.39
CA GLY A 960 8.48 -119.31 -14.77
C GLY A 960 7.50 -120.45 -14.51
N SER A 961 6.21 -120.17 -14.25
CA SER A 961 5.22 -121.22 -13.99
C SER A 961 4.87 -122.00 -15.25
N GLN A 962 4.89 -121.35 -16.42
CA GLN A 962 4.70 -122.01 -17.70
C GLN A 962 5.86 -122.93 -18.05
N LEU A 963 7.11 -122.48 -17.90
CA LEU A 963 8.28 -123.33 -18.12
C LEU A 963 8.29 -124.51 -17.14
N PHE A 964 7.96 -124.26 -15.87
CA PHE A 964 7.85 -125.31 -14.86
C PHE A 964 6.77 -126.35 -15.20
N SER A 965 5.66 -125.94 -15.80
CA SER A 965 4.60 -126.87 -16.23
C SER A 965 5.07 -127.82 -17.34
N VAL A 966 5.89 -127.34 -18.29
CA VAL A 966 6.43 -128.15 -19.39
C VAL A 966 7.46 -129.16 -18.90
N LEU A 967 8.34 -128.76 -17.97
CA LEU A 967 9.36 -129.65 -17.39
C LEU A 967 8.77 -130.84 -16.62
N ASN A 968 7.52 -130.77 -16.18
CA ASN A 968 6.87 -131.79 -15.36
C ASN A 968 5.92 -132.73 -16.11
N ALA A 969 5.87 -132.70 -17.46
CA ALA A 969 5.02 -133.60 -18.25
C ALA A 969 5.68 -134.98 -18.52
N PRO A 970 4.96 -136.13 -18.41
CA PRO A 970 5.51 -137.49 -18.63
C PRO A 970 5.76 -137.82 -20.12
N VAL A 971 6.75 -138.70 -20.41
CA VAL A 971 7.30 -138.90 -21.78
C VAL A 971 7.18 -140.33 -22.32
N TRP A 972 7.04 -141.40 -21.52
CA TRP A 972 6.90 -142.80 -22.02
C TRP A 972 6.13 -143.75 -21.08
N ASN A 973 5.33 -144.68 -21.64
CA ASN A 973 4.52 -145.70 -20.91
C ASN A 973 4.77 -147.15 -21.45
N ILE A 974 4.85 -148.18 -20.58
CA ILE A 974 5.01 -149.62 -20.94
C ILE A 974 3.78 -150.46 -20.49
N PHE A 975 3.34 -151.43 -21.33
CA PHE A 975 2.24 -152.39 -21.04
C PHE A 975 2.72 -153.86 -21.18
N THR A 976 2.18 -154.81 -20.39
CA THR A 976 2.48 -156.26 -20.47
C THR A 976 1.23 -157.09 -20.85
N SER A 977 1.36 -158.17 -21.63
CA SER A 977 0.26 -159.10 -21.96
C SER A 977 0.74 -160.54 -22.18
N GLY A 978 0.05 -161.55 -21.63
CA GLY A 978 0.25 -162.99 -21.92
C GLY A 978 -1.02 -163.81 -21.66
N ASN A 979 -1.34 -164.78 -22.53
CA ASN A 979 -2.59 -165.55 -22.57
C ASN A 979 -2.30 -167.05 -22.35
N GLY A 980 -2.91 -167.70 -21.33
CA GLY A 980 -2.81 -169.15 -21.04
C GLY A 980 -3.40 -169.57 -19.68
N ASP A 981 -4.57 -170.20 -19.72
CA ASP A 981 -5.30 -171.00 -18.71
C ASP A 981 -5.20 -170.66 -17.20
N HIS A 982 -5.91 -169.61 -16.79
CA HIS A 982 -6.88 -169.55 -15.67
C HIS A 982 -7.52 -168.14 -15.71
N GLY A 983 -8.81 -168.04 -16.06
CA GLY A 983 -9.46 -166.78 -16.42
C GLY A 983 -9.49 -165.68 -15.33
N GLY A 984 -8.92 -164.52 -15.67
CA GLY A 984 -9.60 -163.20 -15.58
C GLY A 984 -9.32 -162.30 -14.37
N TYR A 985 -8.26 -161.47 -14.45
CA TYR A 985 -8.10 -160.21 -13.69
C TYR A 985 -8.10 -159.01 -14.65
N ASN A 986 -8.90 -157.98 -14.35
CA ASN A 986 -8.83 -156.64 -14.96
C ASN A 986 -8.32 -155.64 -13.91
N ASN A 987 -7.03 -155.30 -13.94
CA ASN A 987 -6.53 -153.97 -13.55
C ASN A 987 -5.05 -153.81 -13.91
N MET A 988 -4.74 -153.00 -14.94
CA MET A 988 -3.37 -152.60 -15.28
C MET A 988 -3.18 -151.14 -14.89
N VAL A 989 -2.29 -150.85 -13.92
CA VAL A 989 -1.81 -149.49 -13.65
C VAL A 989 -0.45 -149.34 -14.37
N PRO A 990 -0.28 -148.39 -15.31
CA PRO A 990 1.01 -148.18 -15.96
C PRO A 990 2.02 -147.56 -14.98
N PHE A 991 3.27 -148.01 -15.04
CA PHE A 991 4.39 -147.42 -14.31
C PHE A 991 5.00 -146.32 -15.17
N GLU A 992 4.87 -145.06 -14.77
CA GLU A 992 5.38 -143.90 -15.50
C GLU A 992 6.85 -143.65 -15.18
N ILE A 993 7.68 -143.50 -16.22
CA ILE A 993 9.11 -143.22 -16.12
C ILE A 993 9.33 -141.77 -16.56
N LYS A 994 9.88 -140.92 -15.69
CA LYS A 994 10.18 -139.50 -16.00
C LYS A 994 11.57 -139.36 -16.59
N PHE A 995 11.88 -138.19 -17.17
CA PHE A 995 13.23 -137.88 -17.66
C PHE A 995 14.26 -138.02 -16.52
N GLY A 996 15.13 -139.04 -16.60
CA GLY A 996 16.19 -139.31 -15.63
C GLY A 996 16.08 -140.63 -14.84
N ASP A 997 14.97 -141.37 -14.94
CA ASP A 997 14.76 -142.65 -14.22
C ASP A 997 15.40 -143.87 -14.93
N THR A 998 15.70 -144.98 -14.21
CA THR A 998 16.32 -146.23 -14.74
C THR A 998 15.44 -147.49 -14.47
N LEU A 999 15.34 -148.43 -15.42
CA LEU A 999 14.54 -149.68 -15.29
C LEU A 999 15.42 -150.95 -15.33
N GLU A 1000 15.29 -151.84 -14.34
CA GLU A 1000 16.06 -153.09 -14.21
C GLU A 1000 15.15 -154.34 -14.32
N LEU A 1001 15.59 -155.37 -15.06
CA LEU A 1001 14.86 -156.63 -15.30
C LEU A 1001 15.77 -157.84 -15.05
N VAL A 1002 15.39 -158.78 -14.16
CA VAL A 1002 16.24 -159.91 -13.70
C VAL A 1002 15.57 -161.27 -14.01
N GLY A 1003 16.32 -162.22 -14.56
CA GLY A 1003 15.85 -163.59 -14.91
C GLY A 1003 16.38 -164.67 -13.96
N GLY A 1004 15.57 -165.71 -13.71
CA GLY A 1004 15.93 -166.84 -12.83
C GLY A 1004 16.83 -167.91 -13.48
N THR A 1005 17.43 -168.77 -12.66
CA THR A 1005 18.36 -169.85 -13.08
C THR A 1005 17.76 -170.77 -14.15
N GLY A 1006 18.49 -170.97 -15.25
CA GLY A 1006 18.06 -171.72 -16.45
C GLY A 1006 17.67 -170.84 -17.64
N ILE A 1007 17.47 -169.53 -17.42
CA ILE A 1007 17.15 -168.54 -18.47
C ILE A 1007 18.33 -167.61 -18.70
N ASN A 1008 18.81 -167.54 -19.93
CA ASN A 1008 19.78 -166.54 -20.37
C ASN A 1008 19.02 -165.31 -20.89
N ILE A 1009 19.29 -164.13 -20.29
CA ILE A 1009 18.80 -162.84 -20.77
C ILE A 1009 19.92 -162.19 -21.57
N ALA A 1010 19.67 -161.98 -22.87
CA ALA A 1010 20.59 -161.24 -23.74
C ALA A 1010 19.82 -160.11 -24.42
N GLN A 1011 20.40 -158.90 -24.36
CA GLN A 1011 19.95 -157.78 -25.17
C GLN A 1011 20.71 -157.80 -26.50
N VAL A 1012 20.02 -158.10 -27.59
CA VAL A 1012 20.60 -158.07 -28.94
C VAL A 1012 19.71 -157.19 -29.81
N GLY A 1013 20.29 -156.10 -30.35
CA GLY A 1013 19.58 -155.18 -31.24
C GLY A 1013 18.39 -154.44 -30.60
N GLY A 1014 18.51 -154.03 -29.34
CA GLY A 1014 17.47 -153.24 -28.65
C GLY A 1014 16.24 -154.04 -28.20
N LYS A 1015 16.21 -155.35 -28.44
CA LYS A 1015 15.22 -156.27 -27.85
C LYS A 1015 15.88 -157.08 -26.73
N ILE A 1016 15.16 -157.26 -25.62
CA ILE A 1016 15.53 -158.19 -24.57
C ILE A 1016 14.91 -159.55 -24.92
N THR A 1017 15.74 -160.56 -25.11
CA THR A 1017 15.32 -161.94 -25.45
C THR A 1017 15.65 -162.89 -24.31
N PHE A 1018 14.71 -163.76 -23.98
CA PHE A 1018 14.84 -164.83 -22.98
C PHE A 1018 15.00 -166.17 -23.71
N SER A 1019 16.01 -166.95 -23.35
CA SER A 1019 16.26 -168.28 -23.95
C SER A 1019 16.68 -169.30 -22.88
N LEU A 1020 16.36 -170.58 -23.08
CA LEU A 1020 16.70 -171.68 -22.17
C LEU A 1020 18.08 -172.29 -22.49
N ASN A 1021 18.83 -172.71 -21.47
CA ASN A 1021 20.18 -173.28 -21.62
C ASN A 1021 20.15 -174.79 -21.96
N LYS A 1022 20.66 -175.16 -23.15
CA LYS A 1022 20.67 -176.55 -23.66
C LYS A 1022 21.57 -177.52 -22.89
N ASN A 1023 22.60 -177.04 -22.18
CA ASN A 1023 23.53 -177.92 -21.46
C ASN A 1023 22.94 -178.51 -20.17
N ASP A 1024 21.91 -177.88 -19.60
CA ASP A 1024 21.32 -178.27 -18.31
C ASP A 1024 20.23 -179.36 -18.45
N ILE A 1025 19.86 -179.75 -19.69
CA ILE A 1025 18.74 -180.67 -19.97
C ILE A 1025 19.19 -182.07 -20.46
N LYS A 1026 20.48 -182.28 -20.72
CA LYS A 1026 20.97 -183.50 -21.42
C LYS A 1026 20.77 -184.81 -20.63
N ASP A 1027 20.60 -184.71 -19.31
CA ASP A 1027 20.51 -185.85 -18.38
C ASP A 1027 19.10 -186.03 -17.78
N ASP A 1028 18.12 -185.24 -18.22
CA ASP A 1028 16.73 -185.27 -17.72
C ASP A 1028 15.97 -186.52 -18.24
N PRO A 1029 15.40 -187.36 -17.34
CA PRO A 1029 14.77 -188.63 -17.69
C PRO A 1029 13.51 -188.49 -18.56
N ASP A 1030 12.86 -187.33 -18.60
CA ASP A 1030 11.68 -187.11 -19.46
C ASP A 1030 12.05 -186.87 -20.94
N PHE A 1031 13.35 -186.74 -21.25
CA PHE A 1031 13.86 -186.43 -22.59
C PHE A 1031 14.67 -187.57 -23.26
N LYS A 1032 14.58 -188.84 -22.80
CA LYS A 1032 15.16 -190.04 -23.47
C LYS A 1032 14.13 -191.14 -23.84
N GLY A 1033 13.84 -191.30 -25.13
CA GLY A 1033 13.06 -192.42 -25.72
C GLY A 1033 13.88 -193.67 -26.09
N PRO A 1034 13.29 -194.75 -26.69
CA PRO A 1034 14.00 -195.97 -27.09
C PRO A 1034 15.18 -195.72 -28.03
N LYS A 1035 16.22 -196.55 -27.92
CA LYS A 1035 17.48 -196.44 -28.67
C LYS A 1035 17.23 -196.48 -30.19
N GLY A 1036 17.24 -195.32 -30.84
CA GLY A 1036 17.13 -195.25 -32.30
C GLY A 1036 16.62 -193.94 -32.91
N ASP A 1037 15.87 -193.10 -32.20
CA ASP A 1037 15.28 -191.90 -32.84
C ASP A 1037 15.66 -190.57 -32.20
N THR A 1038 15.91 -189.61 -33.09
CA THR A 1038 16.47 -188.28 -32.89
C THR A 1038 15.43 -187.33 -32.30
N GLY A 1039 15.58 -187.01 -31.02
CA GLY A 1039 14.79 -186.00 -30.32
C GLY A 1039 15.02 -184.59 -30.86
N ALA A 1040 13.94 -183.81 -30.85
CA ALA A 1040 13.88 -182.38 -31.17
C ALA A 1040 14.38 -181.53 -30.00
#